data_AF-A0AAE9YWG7-F1
#
_entry.id   AF-A0AAE9YWG7-F1
#
_cell.length_a   1.000
_cell.length_b   1.000
_cell.length_c   1.000
_cell.angle_alpha   90.00
_cell.angle_beta   90.00
_cell.angle_gamma   90.00
#
_symmetry.space_group_name_H-M   'P 1'
#
loop_
_entity.id
_entity.type
_entity.pdbx_description
1 polymer ?
#
loop_
_entity_poly.entity_id
_entity_poly.type
_entity_poly.pdbx_seq_one_letter_code
_entity_poly.pdbx_strand_id
1 'polypeptide(L)'
;MNTKVGKWLIDEQSHSITHGDVTISLNLAAFKLLQLFIANPGEIIPLAKIKEQIWETEFTTDNLVYQTIRALRKALEGDSGKSYIKTVPRHGYQLLVSIETFSPPPENIVEKTAEAKIKPEKATFFLSRRIFALAISCLLLIALVTRFWFNKPELVPNSGGHLVFVEHKLEVAAQEDQIIKRYQSSIAKALNTSGTKLAANTALLTKLDQLDDTKKLVIKFLPKKKAVLNLLFVGKPSRLAHLSIQPLSKLVDEQSLAAVSGELLKVFHDPALKQDNSGIAELVNGSRQVKALASLSFDQPGPLAQARRLIGEEIEKNSLNEQQKKAKYYFIDALYAFYRIEYFEDQHLSQGINYLLSHYNQSSYSLIAAAFYLANQDNVAIAFELLKNLDQDPFITFIQGLFHLELDEELSALKHFEKGYNRDRHFEDNSYFYFKSLVLGKRRQELAAIYPGLEHENYLSTNIYYVFYDWLMINGNYTEAMKLLARFSGQLLCNTDLYGNMALLNNSLLAFNAADTWQQHLAAIDNRDWRIPWLTYVQMLNENKLSAYPLWYGDYRKSILGEDTFADPLILSFFAQLALGEYQEVNHALPLLASAEASFNSMTFIEIATAVIDADIARQEGKNENLARILAPVKEQALAFEWDELALINQVLASYFTLYRDLTRAEVHLVDGCHKNPAICLGWQNIPLLTPVMQTDKLQQAQARAEQLIHQSREQLNKLNEQITGQCAIADT
;
A
#
# COMPACT_ATOMS: atom_id res chain seq x y z
N MET A 1 15.92 30.89 -18.76
CA MET A 1 16.52 31.25 -17.45
C MET A 1 17.43 30.10 -17.05
N ASN A 2 18.63 30.35 -16.51
CA ASN A 2 19.48 29.24 -16.02
C ASN A 2 19.14 29.00 -14.54
N THR A 3 18.17 28.12 -14.31
CA THR A 3 17.70 27.74 -12.97
C THR A 3 18.53 26.58 -12.46
N LYS A 4 19.04 26.69 -11.23
CA LYS A 4 19.79 25.64 -10.57
C LYS A 4 19.02 25.11 -9.36
N VAL A 5 18.88 23.79 -9.25
CA VAL A 5 18.20 23.10 -8.15
C VAL A 5 19.20 22.17 -7.45
N GLY A 6 19.60 22.53 -6.22
CA GLY A 6 20.70 21.88 -5.53
C GLY A 6 21.99 21.94 -6.35
N LYS A 7 22.51 20.79 -6.80
CA LYS A 7 23.70 20.75 -7.67
C LYS A 7 23.38 20.88 -9.17
N TRP A 8 22.12 20.73 -9.58
CA TRP A 8 21.75 20.53 -10.98
C TRP A 8 21.36 21.83 -11.69
N LEU A 9 21.97 22.11 -12.84
CA LEU A 9 21.53 23.15 -13.79
C LEU A 9 20.45 22.60 -14.70
N ILE A 10 19.37 23.34 -14.90
CA ILE A 10 18.22 22.90 -15.68
C ILE A 10 18.28 23.50 -17.08
N ASP A 11 18.16 22.65 -18.09
CA ASP A 11 17.99 23.04 -19.48
C ASP A 11 16.52 22.81 -19.90
N GLU A 12 15.80 23.91 -20.06
CA GLU A 12 14.38 23.90 -20.42
C GLU A 12 14.12 23.45 -21.85
N GLN A 13 15.07 23.61 -22.78
CA GLN A 13 14.85 23.24 -24.19
C GLN A 13 15.01 21.74 -24.41
N SER A 14 15.90 21.09 -23.66
CA SER A 14 16.16 19.65 -23.76
C SER A 14 15.50 18.81 -22.65
N HIS A 15 14.73 19.44 -21.76
CA HIS A 15 14.14 18.84 -20.55
C HIS A 15 15.16 18.04 -19.73
N SER A 16 16.37 18.57 -19.58
CA SER A 16 17.47 17.86 -18.93
C SER A 16 18.05 18.64 -17.76
N ILE A 17 18.73 17.91 -16.87
CA ILE A 17 19.45 18.46 -15.74
C ILE A 17 20.92 18.10 -15.84
N THR A 18 21.83 19.06 -15.66
CA THR A 18 23.27 18.89 -15.87
C THR A 18 24.08 19.32 -14.65
N HIS A 19 25.07 18.54 -14.25
CA HIS A 19 26.04 18.93 -13.23
C HIS A 19 27.42 18.33 -13.56
N GLY A 20 28.39 19.20 -13.86
CA GLY A 20 29.67 18.77 -14.42
C GLY A 20 29.47 18.16 -15.81
N ASP A 21 30.06 16.99 -16.05
CA ASP A 21 29.94 16.26 -17.32
C ASP A 21 28.72 15.31 -17.38
N VAL A 22 27.86 15.33 -16.34
CA VAL A 22 26.69 14.45 -16.23
C VAL A 22 25.43 15.21 -16.59
N THR A 23 24.76 14.78 -17.65
CA THR A 23 23.43 15.27 -18.08
C THR A 23 22.41 14.15 -18.00
N ILE A 24 21.30 14.40 -17.30
CA ILE A 24 20.18 13.46 -17.12
C ILE A 24 18.95 14.07 -17.82
N SER A 25 18.42 13.38 -18.82
CA SER A 25 17.15 13.78 -19.46
C SER A 25 15.98 13.32 -18.59
N LEU A 26 15.01 14.21 -18.38
CA LEU A 26 13.79 13.94 -17.64
C LEU A 26 12.65 13.69 -18.64
N ASN A 27 11.81 12.69 -18.39
CA ASN A 27 10.56 12.57 -19.14
C ASN A 27 9.66 13.78 -18.87
N LEU A 28 8.69 14.04 -19.76
CA LEU A 28 7.90 15.27 -19.72
C LEU A 28 7.15 15.45 -18.39
N ALA A 29 6.64 14.37 -17.79
CA ALA A 29 5.92 14.44 -16.51
C ALA A 29 6.84 14.75 -15.33
N ALA A 30 8.03 14.14 -15.26
CA ALA A 30 9.04 14.43 -14.25
C ALA A 30 9.63 15.82 -14.43
N PHE A 31 9.81 16.29 -15.68
CA PHE A 31 10.25 17.65 -15.97
C PHE A 31 9.19 18.68 -15.56
N LYS A 32 7.92 18.48 -15.93
CA LYS A 32 6.80 19.31 -15.49
C LYS A 32 6.65 19.33 -13.96
N LEU A 33 6.84 18.18 -13.32
CA LEU A 33 6.86 18.06 -11.85
C LEU A 33 8.03 18.85 -11.24
N LEU A 34 9.21 18.80 -11.85
CA LEU A 34 10.37 19.58 -11.41
C LEU A 34 10.09 21.08 -11.57
N GLN A 35 9.52 21.50 -12.70
CA GLN A 35 9.07 22.87 -12.90
C GLN A 35 8.00 23.27 -11.89
N LEU A 36 7.09 22.37 -11.55
CA LEU A 36 6.06 22.59 -10.53
C LEU A 36 6.72 22.77 -9.15
N PHE A 37 7.74 21.98 -8.80
CA PHE A 37 8.53 22.21 -7.57
C PHE A 37 9.37 23.49 -7.61
N ILE A 38 9.88 23.88 -8.78
CA ILE A 38 10.64 25.12 -8.94
C ILE A 38 9.75 26.35 -8.78
N ALA A 39 8.54 26.28 -9.34
CA ALA A 39 7.54 27.33 -9.23
C ALA A 39 6.95 27.43 -7.81
N ASN A 40 7.02 26.35 -7.02
CA ASN A 40 6.53 26.29 -5.64
C ASN A 40 7.67 25.84 -4.69
N PRO A 41 8.76 26.63 -4.59
CA PRO A 41 9.98 26.22 -3.90
C PRO A 41 9.74 25.99 -2.41
N GLY A 42 10.07 24.79 -1.93
CA GLY A 42 9.89 24.43 -0.53
C GLY A 42 8.43 24.23 -0.12
N GLU A 43 7.47 24.22 -1.04
CA GLU A 43 6.07 23.91 -0.72
C GLU A 43 5.76 22.42 -0.87
N ILE A 44 4.81 21.94 -0.07
CA ILE A 44 4.27 20.58 -0.18
C ILE A 44 3.15 20.60 -1.21
N ILE A 45 3.44 20.06 -2.39
CA ILE A 45 2.51 20.04 -3.52
C ILE A 45 1.64 18.78 -3.42
N PRO A 46 0.31 18.91 -3.25
CA PRO A 46 -0.58 17.77 -3.09
C PRO A 46 -0.63 16.84 -4.27
N LEU A 47 -0.87 15.56 -4.01
CA LEU A 47 -0.98 14.55 -5.05
C LEU A 47 -2.02 14.94 -6.10
N ALA A 48 -3.19 15.41 -5.68
CA ALA A 48 -4.24 15.89 -6.57
C ALA A 48 -3.80 17.12 -7.40
N LYS A 49 -3.04 18.06 -6.82
CA LYS A 49 -2.51 19.24 -7.53
C LYS A 49 -1.42 18.84 -8.52
N ILE A 50 -0.57 17.89 -8.14
CA ILE A 50 0.43 17.29 -9.03
C ILE A 50 -0.28 16.56 -10.18
N LYS A 51 -1.36 15.83 -9.92
CA LYS A 51 -2.20 15.21 -10.95
C LYS A 51 -2.79 16.23 -11.91
N GLU A 52 -3.48 17.22 -11.36
CA GLU A 52 -4.16 18.25 -12.11
C GLU A 52 -3.18 19.05 -13.00
N GLN A 53 -2.05 19.50 -12.45
CA GLN A 53 -1.10 20.38 -13.14
C GLN A 53 -0.24 19.67 -14.20
N ILE A 54 -0.06 18.35 -14.09
CA ILE A 54 0.83 17.61 -14.98
C ILE A 54 0.05 16.83 -16.04
N TRP A 55 -1.12 16.26 -15.68
CA TRP A 55 -1.91 15.37 -16.54
C TRP A 55 -3.33 15.85 -16.86
N GLU A 56 -3.84 16.91 -16.22
CA GLU A 56 -5.09 17.63 -16.56
C GLU A 56 -6.34 16.73 -16.83
N THR A 57 -6.44 15.53 -16.22
CA THR A 57 -7.54 14.57 -16.46
C THR A 57 -7.95 13.79 -15.20
N GLU A 58 -9.24 13.43 -15.08
CA GLU A 58 -9.83 12.79 -13.88
C GLU A 58 -9.51 11.29 -13.70
N PHE A 59 -8.92 10.62 -14.70
CA PHE A 59 -8.62 9.18 -14.67
C PHE A 59 -7.19 8.84 -14.19
N THR A 60 -6.42 9.83 -13.73
CA THR A 60 -5.04 9.61 -13.25
C THR A 60 -5.05 9.03 -11.83
N THR A 61 -4.59 7.79 -11.65
CA THR A 61 -4.51 7.23 -10.29
C THR A 61 -3.33 7.80 -9.50
N ASP A 62 -3.40 7.60 -8.19
CA ASP A 62 -2.35 7.98 -7.25
C ASP A 62 -1.01 7.30 -7.60
N ASN A 63 -1.03 6.10 -8.18
CA ASN A 63 0.17 5.32 -8.44
C ASN A 63 1.06 5.95 -9.52
N LEU A 64 0.48 6.55 -10.56
CA LEU A 64 1.23 7.25 -11.62
C LEU A 64 2.02 8.46 -11.09
N VAL A 65 1.44 9.19 -10.15
CA VAL A 65 2.12 10.31 -9.49
C VAL A 65 3.25 9.81 -8.59
N TYR A 66 3.01 8.71 -7.86
CA TYR A 66 4.01 8.07 -7.02
C TYR A 66 5.22 7.61 -7.86
N GLN A 67 4.97 7.02 -9.03
CA GLN A 67 6.01 6.62 -9.98
C GLN A 67 6.78 7.83 -10.55
N THR A 68 6.08 8.88 -10.95
CA THR A 68 6.71 10.10 -11.51
C THR A 68 7.61 10.80 -10.48
N ILE A 69 7.20 10.78 -9.22
CA ILE A 69 8.01 11.36 -8.14
C ILE A 69 9.18 10.46 -7.79
N ARG A 70 9.00 9.13 -7.86
CA ARG A 70 10.11 8.18 -7.76
C ARG A 70 11.14 8.39 -8.87
N ALA A 71 10.70 8.61 -10.11
CA ALA A 71 11.56 8.89 -11.25
C ALA A 71 12.32 10.22 -11.08
N LEU A 72 11.62 11.29 -10.66
CA LEU A 72 12.27 12.59 -10.44
C LEU A 72 13.24 12.56 -9.26
N ARG A 73 12.92 11.85 -8.16
CA ARG A 73 13.86 11.61 -7.06
C ARG A 73 15.10 10.91 -7.55
N LYS A 74 14.94 9.82 -8.29
CA LYS A 74 16.07 9.06 -8.80
C LYS A 74 17.00 9.94 -9.64
N ALA A 75 16.45 10.79 -10.51
CA ALA A 75 17.23 11.71 -11.32
C ALA A 75 17.98 12.78 -10.49
N LEU A 76 17.34 13.35 -9.46
CA LEU A 76 17.93 14.42 -8.65
C LEU A 76 18.88 13.91 -7.54
N GLU A 77 18.56 12.77 -6.94
CA GLU A 77 19.18 12.23 -5.72
C GLU A 77 20.28 11.19 -6.02
N GLY A 78 20.10 10.37 -7.07
CA GLY A 78 20.97 9.22 -7.35
C GLY A 78 21.13 8.28 -6.14
N ASP A 79 22.26 7.57 -6.06
CA ASP A 79 22.57 6.66 -4.93
C ASP A 79 23.16 7.40 -3.70
N SER A 80 23.14 8.73 -3.70
CA SER A 80 23.85 9.53 -2.70
C SER A 80 23.19 9.59 -1.32
N GLY A 81 22.00 8.99 -1.18
CA GLY A 81 21.19 9.01 0.06
C GLY A 81 20.68 10.40 0.46
N LYS A 82 20.85 11.40 -0.41
CA LYS A 82 20.51 12.81 -0.12
C LYS A 82 19.13 13.12 -0.70
N SER A 83 18.12 13.28 0.16
CA SER A 83 16.75 13.54 -0.28
C SER A 83 16.57 14.95 -0.87
N TYR A 84 16.27 15.04 -2.16
CA TYR A 84 15.84 16.24 -2.86
C TYR A 84 14.33 16.41 -2.76
N ILE A 85 13.55 15.34 -2.84
CA ILE A 85 12.09 15.40 -2.75
C ILE A 85 11.64 14.58 -1.55
N LYS A 86 10.91 15.19 -0.62
CA LYS A 86 10.36 14.52 0.55
C LYS A 86 8.96 14.02 0.27
N THR A 87 8.68 12.76 0.60
CA THR A 87 7.30 12.28 0.60
C THR A 87 6.74 12.80 1.88
N VAL A 88 5.70 13.61 1.76
CA VAL A 88 4.92 14.04 2.90
C VAL A 88 3.69 13.14 2.87
N PRO A 89 3.68 12.04 3.64
CA PRO A 89 2.72 10.94 3.43
C PRO A 89 1.28 11.46 3.40
N ARG A 90 0.48 11.07 2.39
CA ARG A 90 -0.91 11.53 2.12
C ARG A 90 -1.10 13.07 2.09
N HIS A 91 -0.04 13.87 1.88
CA HIS A 91 -0.10 15.32 1.62
C HIS A 91 0.54 15.71 0.30
N GLY A 92 1.33 14.84 -0.30
CA GLY A 92 2.04 15.12 -1.53
C GLY A 92 3.53 15.25 -1.26
N TYR A 93 4.18 16.14 -1.98
CA TYR A 93 5.62 16.07 -2.14
C TYR A 93 6.25 17.44 -2.12
N GLN A 94 7.48 17.52 -1.62
CA GLN A 94 8.16 18.80 -1.40
C GLN A 94 9.60 18.71 -1.83
N LEU A 95 10.09 19.74 -2.53
CA LEU A 95 11.50 19.87 -2.86
C LEU A 95 12.26 20.48 -1.66
N LEU A 96 13.29 19.78 -1.19
CA LEU A 96 14.06 20.07 0.02
C LEU A 96 15.34 20.89 -0.24
N VAL A 97 15.73 21.06 -1.50
CA VAL A 97 17.01 21.71 -1.87
C VAL A 97 16.79 23.14 -2.35
N SER A 98 17.81 23.98 -2.17
CA SER A 98 17.78 25.38 -2.59
C SER A 98 17.69 25.54 -4.11
N ILE A 99 16.93 26.55 -4.53
CA ILE A 99 16.80 26.94 -5.93
C ILE A 99 17.52 28.28 -6.11
N GLU A 100 18.49 28.31 -7.02
CA GLU A 100 19.22 29.52 -7.39
C GLU A 100 18.80 29.93 -8.81
N THR A 101 18.16 31.09 -8.93
CA THR A 101 17.83 31.72 -10.21
C THR A 101 18.76 32.90 -10.44
N PHE A 102 19.51 32.87 -11.54
CA PHE A 102 20.32 34.01 -11.96
C PHE A 102 19.50 34.89 -12.91
N SER A 103 19.13 36.09 -12.45
CA SER A 103 18.54 37.12 -13.31
C SER A 103 19.61 38.14 -13.74
N PRO A 104 19.61 38.60 -15.01
CA PRO A 104 20.29 39.84 -15.38
C PRO A 104 19.58 41.06 -14.73
N PRO A 105 20.28 42.18 -14.51
CA PRO A 105 19.76 43.30 -13.72
C PRO A 105 18.58 44.01 -14.40
N PRO A 106 17.65 44.60 -13.62
CA PRO A 106 16.43 45.19 -14.17
C PRO A 106 16.69 46.55 -14.83
N GLU A 107 16.12 46.73 -16.02
CA GLU A 107 16.09 47.99 -16.76
C GLU A 107 14.86 48.82 -16.31
N ASN A 108 15.11 50.10 -16.04
CA ASN A 108 14.14 51.11 -15.60
C ASN A 108 13.00 51.30 -16.60
N ILE A 109 11.74 51.26 -16.16
CA ILE A 109 10.66 52.02 -16.82
C ILE A 109 9.75 52.70 -15.78
N VAL A 110 9.59 54.00 -16.02
CA VAL A 110 8.92 55.05 -15.26
C VAL A 110 7.40 54.89 -15.25
N GLU A 111 6.77 55.03 -14.08
CA GLU A 111 5.32 55.09 -13.93
C GLU A 111 4.84 56.55 -13.91
N LYS A 112 3.83 56.87 -14.75
CA LYS A 112 3.26 58.21 -14.93
C LYS A 112 1.82 58.23 -14.41
N THR A 113 1.56 59.20 -13.54
CA THR A 113 0.29 59.51 -12.86
C THR A 113 -0.80 59.97 -13.83
N ALA A 114 -2.07 59.61 -13.58
CA ALA A 114 -3.25 60.43 -13.90
C ALA A 114 -4.47 60.06 -13.04
N GLU A 115 -5.13 61.08 -12.51
CA GLU A 115 -6.32 61.07 -11.64
C GLU A 115 -7.65 60.94 -12.42
N ALA A 116 -8.72 60.50 -11.75
CA ALA A 116 -10.08 61.05 -11.94
C ALA A 116 -11.00 60.83 -10.71
N LYS A 117 -11.73 61.89 -10.33
CA LYS A 117 -12.73 62.01 -9.24
C LYS A 117 -14.10 61.40 -9.62
N ILE A 118 -14.97 61.14 -8.63
CA ILE A 118 -16.36 61.67 -8.52
C ILE A 118 -16.95 61.45 -7.09
N LYS A 119 -17.78 62.42 -6.65
CA LYS A 119 -18.47 62.65 -5.36
C LYS A 119 -19.52 61.59 -4.95
N PRO A 120 -19.99 61.64 -3.69
CA PRO A 120 -21.45 61.80 -3.50
C PRO A 120 -21.88 62.86 -2.44
N GLU A 121 -23.19 63.06 -2.42
CA GLU A 121 -23.97 64.18 -1.90
C GLU A 121 -24.54 63.94 -0.49
N LYS A 122 -24.93 65.02 0.19
CA LYS A 122 -25.31 65.10 1.61
C LYS A 122 -26.79 64.77 1.86
N ALA A 123 -27.09 64.29 3.06
CA ALA A 123 -28.34 64.66 3.75
C ALA A 123 -28.14 64.72 5.27
N THR A 124 -28.58 65.81 5.87
CA THR A 124 -28.53 66.15 7.29
C THR A 124 -29.89 65.87 7.95
N PHE A 125 -29.91 65.46 9.22
CA PHE A 125 -30.97 65.90 10.14
C PHE A 125 -30.51 65.86 11.61
N PHE A 126 -30.68 66.99 12.31
CA PHE A 126 -30.53 67.15 13.75
C PHE A 126 -31.89 66.97 14.42
N LEU A 127 -31.99 66.28 15.57
CA LEU A 127 -32.72 66.82 16.72
C LEU A 127 -32.45 66.11 18.08
N SER A 128 -32.20 66.98 19.07
CA SER A 128 -32.45 66.97 20.52
C SER A 128 -31.83 65.90 21.45
N ARG A 129 -31.03 66.44 22.38
CA ARG A 129 -29.97 65.80 23.18
C ARG A 129 -30.36 65.62 24.66
N ARG A 130 -31.63 65.35 24.99
CA ARG A 130 -32.09 65.33 26.40
C ARG A 130 -32.90 64.11 26.86
N ILE A 131 -33.13 63.11 26.02
CA ILE A 131 -33.86 61.88 26.42
C ILE A 131 -32.94 60.65 26.53
N PHE A 132 -31.70 60.70 26.03
CA PHE A 132 -30.78 59.56 26.02
C PHE A 132 -30.09 59.25 27.36
N ALA A 133 -30.06 60.19 28.31
CA ALA A 133 -29.27 60.04 29.54
C ALA A 133 -29.93 59.16 30.61
N LEU A 134 -31.27 59.07 30.63
CA LEU A 134 -32.03 58.32 31.64
C LEU A 134 -32.24 56.83 31.29
N ALA A 135 -32.24 56.49 30.00
CA ALA A 135 -32.35 55.10 29.53
C ALA A 135 -31.06 54.30 29.75
N ILE A 136 -29.90 54.95 29.66
CA ILE A 136 -28.58 54.31 29.82
C ILE A 136 -28.33 53.92 31.28
N SER A 137 -28.78 54.72 32.26
CA SER A 137 -28.62 54.43 33.69
C SER A 137 -29.44 53.23 34.17
N CYS A 138 -30.67 53.04 33.66
CA CYS A 138 -31.48 51.86 34.00
C CYS A 138 -30.96 50.58 33.36
N LEU A 139 -30.42 50.65 32.14
CA LEU A 139 -29.79 49.51 31.45
C LEU A 139 -28.49 49.06 32.15
N LEU A 140 -27.70 49.99 32.68
CA LEU A 140 -26.46 49.67 33.42
C LEU A 140 -26.74 48.98 34.76
N LEU A 141 -27.82 49.35 35.46
CA LEU A 141 -28.23 48.73 36.72
C LEU A 141 -28.79 47.30 36.51
N ILE A 142 -29.58 47.09 35.45
CA ILE A 142 -30.08 45.75 35.08
C ILE A 142 -28.92 44.85 34.62
N ALA A 143 -27.93 45.39 33.91
CA ALA A 143 -26.72 44.66 33.51
C ALA A 143 -25.81 44.29 34.71
N LEU A 144 -25.78 45.13 35.76
CA LEU A 144 -25.01 44.86 36.98
C LEU A 144 -25.65 43.78 37.85
N VAL A 145 -26.99 43.78 37.97
CA VAL A 145 -27.74 42.81 38.79
C VAL A 145 -27.76 41.42 38.14
N THR A 146 -27.92 41.35 36.81
CA THR A 146 -27.86 40.08 36.06
C THR A 146 -26.46 39.45 36.08
N ARG A 147 -25.40 40.25 36.04
CA ARG A 147 -24.01 39.79 36.14
C ARG A 147 -23.64 39.26 37.53
N PHE A 148 -24.28 39.76 38.60
CA PHE A 148 -23.99 39.34 39.97
C PHE A 148 -24.81 38.12 40.43
N TRP A 149 -25.99 37.87 39.85
CA TRP A 149 -26.82 36.71 40.19
C TRP A 149 -26.53 35.45 39.36
N PHE A 150 -26.06 35.58 38.12
CA PHE A 150 -25.79 34.42 37.24
C PHE A 150 -24.34 33.93 37.24
N ASN A 151 -23.42 34.59 37.97
CA ASN A 151 -22.00 34.26 37.95
C ASN A 151 -21.50 33.87 39.34
N LYS A 152 -22.05 32.80 39.93
CA LYS A 152 -21.32 32.02 40.93
C LYS A 152 -20.43 31.04 40.16
N PRO A 153 -19.08 31.12 40.26
CA PRO A 153 -18.24 30.10 39.67
C PRO A 153 -18.48 28.80 40.45
N GLU A 154 -19.01 27.77 39.79
CA GLU A 154 -18.80 26.41 40.28
C GLU A 154 -17.29 26.20 40.36
N LEU A 155 -16.79 25.94 41.56
CA LEU A 155 -15.44 25.39 41.73
C LEU A 155 -15.43 24.02 41.05
N VAL A 156 -14.97 23.98 39.79
CA VAL A 156 -14.65 22.73 39.11
C VAL A 156 -13.52 22.09 39.93
N PRO A 157 -13.73 20.92 40.56
CA PRO A 157 -12.67 20.25 41.31
C PRO A 157 -11.54 19.89 40.35
N ASN A 158 -10.28 19.92 40.81
CA ASN A 158 -9.17 19.36 40.03
C ASN A 158 -9.51 17.92 39.62
N SER A 159 -9.73 17.72 38.33
CA SER A 159 -10.32 16.51 37.75
C SER A 159 -9.44 15.26 37.90
N GLY A 160 -8.14 15.45 38.20
CA GLY A 160 -7.17 14.37 38.38
C GLY A 160 -6.91 13.64 37.06
N GLY A 161 -5.90 14.10 36.32
CA GLY A 161 -5.54 13.47 35.05
C GLY A 161 -4.63 14.32 34.17
N HIS A 162 -4.05 13.67 33.16
CA HIS A 162 -3.13 14.25 32.20
C HIS A 162 -3.81 14.50 30.85
N LEU A 163 -3.59 15.67 30.28
CA LEU A 163 -3.93 15.97 28.89
C LEU A 163 -2.65 15.91 28.06
N VAL A 164 -2.64 15.10 27.00
CA VAL A 164 -1.45 14.86 26.17
C VAL A 164 -1.77 15.22 24.73
N PHE A 165 -1.03 16.18 24.18
CA PHE A 165 -1.14 16.58 22.79
C PHE A 165 -0.03 15.92 21.98
N VAL A 166 -0.40 15.06 21.03
CA VAL A 166 0.56 14.46 20.12
C VAL A 166 0.80 15.45 18.98
N GLU A 167 2.02 15.98 18.92
CA GLU A 167 2.40 16.90 17.87
C GLU A 167 2.53 16.14 16.54
N HIS A 168 1.98 16.74 15.49
CA HIS A 168 2.11 16.28 14.12
C HIS A 168 3.21 17.12 13.46
N LYS A 169 4.12 16.46 12.72
CA LYS A 169 5.23 17.13 12.02
C LYS A 169 4.87 17.62 10.61
N LEU A 170 3.60 17.52 10.24
CA LEU A 170 3.07 17.89 8.92
C LEU A 170 2.65 19.37 8.94
N GLU A 171 2.82 20.10 7.84
CA GLU A 171 2.25 21.44 7.72
C GLU A 171 0.72 21.32 7.68
N VAL A 172 0.06 22.00 8.61
CA VAL A 172 -1.40 22.02 8.73
C VAL A 172 -1.89 23.38 8.33
N ALA A 173 -2.95 23.42 7.52
CA ALA A 173 -3.53 24.67 7.06
C ALA A 173 -3.84 25.57 8.27
N ALA A 174 -3.51 26.86 8.18
CA ALA A 174 -3.64 27.78 9.33
C ALA A 174 -5.05 27.79 9.95
N GLN A 175 -6.08 27.60 9.12
CA GLN A 175 -7.46 27.47 9.56
C GLN A 175 -7.72 26.17 10.37
N GLU A 176 -7.17 25.04 9.93
CA GLU A 176 -7.26 23.76 10.63
C GLU A 176 -6.48 23.82 11.95
N ASP A 177 -5.27 24.39 11.94
CA ASP A 177 -4.45 24.60 13.14
C ASP A 177 -5.17 25.52 14.15
N GLN A 178 -5.87 26.56 13.69
CA GLN A 178 -6.69 27.41 14.55
C GLN A 178 -7.90 26.66 15.15
N ILE A 179 -8.55 25.77 14.39
CA ILE A 179 -9.62 24.91 14.91
C ILE A 179 -9.06 23.96 15.97
N ILE A 180 -7.92 23.32 15.70
CA ILE A 180 -7.27 22.39 16.62
C ILE A 180 -6.85 23.11 17.90
N LYS A 181 -6.18 24.26 17.81
CA LYS A 181 -5.78 25.06 18.99
C LYS A 181 -6.97 25.49 19.83
N ARG A 182 -8.08 25.89 19.19
CA ARG A 182 -9.34 26.20 19.90
C ARG A 182 -9.90 24.97 20.61
N TYR A 183 -9.92 23.82 19.95
CA TYR A 183 -10.34 22.55 20.54
C TYR A 183 -9.47 22.15 21.74
N GLN A 184 -8.15 22.19 21.58
CA GLN A 184 -7.18 21.91 22.64
C GLN A 184 -7.36 22.85 23.83
N SER A 185 -7.53 24.15 23.59
CA SER A 185 -7.76 25.15 24.64
C SER A 185 -9.11 24.96 25.34
N SER A 186 -10.15 24.58 24.61
CA SER A 186 -11.48 24.29 25.16
C SER A 186 -11.41 23.13 26.15
N ILE A 187 -10.77 22.03 25.75
CA ILE A 187 -10.60 20.84 26.60
C ILE A 187 -9.69 21.12 27.80
N ALA A 188 -8.56 21.81 27.60
CA ALA A 188 -7.65 22.16 28.68
C ALA A 188 -8.35 23.03 29.76
N LYS A 189 -9.13 24.02 29.33
CA LYS A 189 -9.93 24.86 30.23
C LYS A 189 -10.97 24.05 30.99
N ALA A 190 -11.65 23.14 30.30
CA ALA A 190 -12.72 22.35 30.91
C ALA A 190 -12.19 21.29 31.90
N LEU A 191 -11.01 20.72 31.65
CA LEU A 191 -10.36 19.78 32.56
C LEU A 191 -9.60 20.47 33.71
N ASN A 192 -9.46 21.79 33.67
CA ASN A 192 -8.61 22.56 34.58
C ASN A 192 -7.17 22.01 34.63
N THR A 193 -6.63 21.60 33.48
CA THR A 193 -5.28 21.00 33.37
C THR A 193 -4.52 21.61 32.20
N SER A 194 -3.19 21.65 32.32
CA SER A 194 -2.31 22.07 31.23
C SER A 194 -1.86 20.85 30.43
N GLY A 195 -1.92 20.93 29.10
CA GLY A 195 -1.58 19.79 28.26
C GLY A 195 -0.06 19.66 28.05
N THR A 196 0.44 18.44 28.15
CA THR A 196 1.84 18.11 27.83
C THR A 196 1.96 17.78 26.35
N LYS A 197 2.93 18.38 25.67
CA LYS A 197 3.19 18.14 24.25
C LYS A 197 4.17 16.99 24.05
N LEU A 198 3.90 16.15 23.04
CA LEU A 198 4.67 14.95 22.77
C LEU A 198 5.09 14.91 21.29
N ALA A 199 6.39 14.99 21.03
CA ALA A 199 6.95 15.32 19.71
C ALA A 199 6.87 14.22 18.62
N ALA A 200 6.36 13.02 18.92
CA ALA A 200 6.19 11.93 17.96
C ALA A 200 5.33 10.77 18.48
N ASN A 201 4.66 10.05 17.56
CA ASN A 201 3.88 8.84 17.83
C ASN A 201 4.70 7.68 18.40
N THR A 202 6.02 7.66 18.22
CA THR A 202 6.87 6.54 18.65
C THR A 202 6.99 6.50 20.18
N ALA A 203 6.70 5.32 20.72
CA ALA A 203 6.68 5.00 22.14
C ALA A 203 5.64 5.83 22.91
N LEU A 204 4.45 6.05 22.31
CA LEU A 204 3.33 6.72 22.97
C LEU A 204 3.02 6.06 24.31
N LEU A 205 2.78 4.74 24.34
CA LEU A 205 2.43 4.04 25.58
C LEU A 205 3.54 4.14 26.63
N THR A 206 4.81 3.97 26.23
CA THR A 206 5.96 4.10 27.14
C THR A 206 6.04 5.49 27.77
N LYS A 207 5.75 6.55 27.01
CA LYS A 207 5.72 7.92 27.53
C LYS A 207 4.50 8.17 28.42
N LEU A 208 3.36 7.58 28.10
CA LEU A 208 2.17 7.64 28.98
C LEU A 208 2.43 6.93 30.31
N ASP A 209 3.16 5.81 30.30
CA ASP A 209 3.52 5.05 31.51
C ASP A 209 4.51 5.79 32.43
N GLN A 210 5.22 6.80 31.92
CA GLN A 210 6.04 7.68 32.75
C GLN A 210 5.21 8.66 33.58
N LEU A 211 3.95 8.90 33.20
CA LEU A 211 3.00 9.67 33.99
C LEU A 211 2.47 8.80 35.16
N ASP A 212 1.71 9.42 36.07
CA ASP A 212 1.10 8.71 37.20
C ASP A 212 -0.10 7.83 36.76
N ASP A 213 -0.72 7.12 37.70
CA ASP A 213 -1.77 6.14 37.42
C ASP A 213 -3.14 6.77 37.09
N THR A 214 -3.22 8.10 37.00
CA THR A 214 -4.45 8.82 36.69
C THR A 214 -4.82 8.70 35.20
N LYS A 215 -6.01 9.22 34.84
CA LYS A 215 -6.54 9.19 33.47
C LYS A 215 -5.69 10.06 32.55
N LYS A 216 -5.44 9.61 31.33
CA LYS A 216 -4.60 10.30 30.34
C LYS A 216 -5.40 10.45 29.05
N LEU A 217 -5.82 11.67 28.73
CA LEU A 217 -6.51 11.98 27.48
C LEU A 217 -5.49 12.41 26.43
N VAL A 218 -5.31 11.57 25.42
CA VAL A 218 -4.42 11.82 24.29
C VAL A 218 -5.24 12.39 23.15
N ILE A 219 -4.83 13.54 22.65
CA ILE A 219 -5.43 14.21 21.50
C ILE A 219 -4.39 14.26 20.39
N LYS A 220 -4.71 13.63 19.28
CA LYS A 220 -3.86 13.53 18.10
C LYS A 220 -4.61 14.07 16.89
N PHE A 221 -4.00 14.99 16.17
CA PHE A 221 -4.56 15.43 14.90
C PHE A 221 -4.28 14.37 13.81
N LEU A 222 -5.28 14.14 12.95
CA LEU A 222 -5.21 13.29 11.76
C LEU A 222 -5.34 14.18 10.51
N PRO A 223 -4.24 14.75 10.00
CA PRO A 223 -4.27 15.74 8.92
C PRO A 223 -5.00 15.27 7.66
N LYS A 224 -4.82 13.99 7.33
CA LYS A 224 -5.27 13.38 6.08
C LYS A 224 -6.76 13.08 6.08
N LYS A 225 -7.32 12.82 7.26
CA LYS A 225 -8.76 12.62 7.49
C LYS A 225 -9.47 13.91 7.91
N LYS A 226 -8.72 15.03 8.04
CA LYS A 226 -9.18 16.31 8.61
C LYS A 226 -10.00 16.07 9.87
N ALA A 227 -9.43 15.34 10.82
CA ALA A 227 -10.12 14.93 12.03
C ALA A 227 -9.18 14.91 13.23
N VAL A 228 -9.74 14.91 14.44
CA VAL A 228 -9.02 14.76 15.69
C VAL A 228 -9.33 13.39 16.28
N LEU A 229 -8.28 12.60 16.52
CA LEU A 229 -8.33 11.34 17.25
C LEU A 229 -8.17 11.61 18.75
N ASN A 230 -9.16 11.20 19.52
CA ASN A 230 -9.13 11.24 20.97
C ASN A 230 -8.97 9.81 21.49
N LEU A 231 -7.98 9.58 22.35
CA LEU A 231 -7.74 8.30 23.01
C LEU A 231 -7.70 8.53 24.52
N LEU A 232 -8.50 7.80 25.28
CA LEU A 232 -8.46 7.85 26.74
C LEU A 232 -7.75 6.62 27.27
N PHE A 233 -6.70 6.84 28.06
CA PHE A 233 -5.98 5.81 28.76
C PHE A 233 -6.19 5.90 30.28
N VAL A 234 -6.16 4.76 30.96
CA VAL A 234 -6.33 4.64 32.42
C VAL A 234 -5.24 3.76 33.03
N GLY A 235 -4.88 4.03 34.29
CA GLY A 235 -3.98 3.19 35.09
C GLY A 235 -2.51 3.22 34.67
N LYS A 236 -1.74 2.30 35.24
CA LYS A 236 -0.34 2.01 34.94
C LYS A 236 -0.10 0.49 35.02
N PRO A 237 0.31 -0.18 33.92
CA PRO A 237 0.55 0.38 32.59
C PRO A 237 -0.73 0.99 31.99
N SER A 238 -0.56 1.97 31.11
CA SER A 238 -1.62 2.78 30.50
C SER A 238 -2.45 1.90 29.57
N ARG A 239 -3.74 1.73 29.88
CA ARG A 239 -4.66 0.90 29.11
C ARG A 239 -5.68 1.74 28.36
N LEU A 240 -5.88 1.44 27.09
CA LEU A 240 -6.88 2.14 26.27
C LEU A 240 -8.28 1.80 26.78
N ALA A 241 -9.07 2.82 27.10
CA ALA A 241 -10.41 2.70 27.65
C ALA A 241 -11.49 3.31 26.75
N HIS A 242 -11.10 4.23 25.86
CA HIS A 242 -12.00 4.86 24.90
C HIS A 242 -11.21 5.42 23.72
N LEU A 243 -11.83 5.44 22.54
CA LEU A 243 -11.32 6.10 21.34
C LEU A 243 -12.45 6.80 20.58
N SER A 244 -12.17 7.91 19.93
CA SER A 244 -13.12 8.54 19.00
C SER A 244 -12.40 9.39 17.96
N ILE A 245 -12.99 9.51 16.78
CA ILE A 245 -12.49 10.37 15.70
C ILE A 245 -13.54 11.45 15.44
N GLN A 246 -13.13 12.71 15.51
CA GLN A 246 -14.01 13.87 15.33
C GLN A 246 -13.58 14.67 14.10
N PRO A 247 -14.38 14.72 13.03
CA PRO A 247 -14.09 15.56 11.87
C PRO A 247 -13.95 17.03 12.25
N LEU A 248 -12.97 17.74 11.68
CA LEU A 248 -12.77 19.17 11.92
C LEU A 248 -14.00 20.00 11.52
N SER A 249 -14.79 19.52 10.55
CA SER A 249 -16.06 20.15 10.15
C SER A 249 -17.07 20.25 11.29
N LYS A 250 -17.02 19.35 12.29
CA LYS A 250 -17.85 19.39 13.50
C LYS A 250 -17.26 20.27 14.62
N LEU A 251 -16.11 20.90 14.40
CA LEU A 251 -15.36 21.67 15.41
C LEU A 251 -15.21 23.16 15.03
N VAL A 252 -15.95 23.63 14.01
CA VAL A 252 -15.75 24.97 13.44
C VAL A 252 -16.39 26.08 14.29
N ASP A 253 -17.63 25.87 14.74
CA ASP A 253 -18.40 26.81 15.54
C ASP A 253 -18.32 26.51 17.04
N GLU A 254 -18.50 27.53 17.89
CA GLU A 254 -18.34 27.40 19.34
C GLU A 254 -19.36 26.44 19.98
N GLN A 255 -20.56 26.33 19.41
CA GLN A 255 -21.63 25.50 19.96
C GLN A 255 -21.33 24.01 19.71
N SER A 256 -20.96 23.65 18.48
CA SER A 256 -20.54 22.29 18.12
C SER A 256 -19.25 21.89 18.84
N LEU A 257 -18.29 22.83 18.97
CA LEU A 257 -17.06 22.63 19.73
C LEU A 257 -17.35 22.32 21.21
N ALA A 258 -18.24 23.08 21.83
CA ALA A 258 -18.66 22.87 23.21
C ALA A 258 -19.41 21.55 23.39
N ALA A 259 -20.25 21.16 22.43
CA ALA A 259 -20.96 19.88 22.45
C ALA A 259 -19.99 18.69 22.42
N VAL A 260 -19.08 18.65 21.44
CA VAL A 260 -18.08 17.57 21.30
C VAL A 260 -17.13 17.55 22.50
N SER A 261 -16.68 18.71 22.98
CA SER A 261 -15.86 18.80 24.19
C SER A 261 -16.61 18.25 25.41
N GLY A 262 -17.89 18.62 25.56
CA GLY A 262 -18.75 18.15 26.65
C GLY A 262 -18.96 16.65 26.66
N GLU A 263 -19.14 16.02 25.50
CA GLU A 263 -19.24 14.56 25.38
C GLU A 263 -17.95 13.86 25.80
N LEU A 264 -16.80 14.33 25.31
CA LEU A 264 -15.51 13.76 25.66
C LEU A 264 -15.20 13.90 27.16
N LEU A 265 -15.63 15.02 27.78
CA LEU A 265 -15.49 15.24 29.22
C LEU A 265 -16.38 14.31 30.03
N LYS A 266 -17.59 14.00 29.57
CA LYS A 266 -18.45 13.01 30.25
C LYS A 266 -17.76 11.65 30.29
N VAL A 267 -17.15 11.23 29.18
CA VAL A 267 -16.36 10.00 29.11
C VAL A 267 -15.13 10.09 30.01
N PHE A 268 -14.39 11.19 29.97
CA PHE A 268 -13.21 11.39 30.82
C PHE A 268 -13.54 11.30 32.31
N HIS A 269 -14.67 11.87 32.75
CA HIS A 269 -15.09 11.85 34.14
C HIS A 269 -15.92 10.61 34.52
N ASP A 270 -16.15 9.70 33.58
CA ASP A 270 -16.96 8.51 33.84
C ASP A 270 -16.34 7.68 34.99
N PRO A 271 -17.06 7.50 36.11
CA PRO A 271 -16.57 6.71 37.24
C PRO A 271 -16.51 5.21 36.92
N ALA A 272 -17.26 4.71 35.93
CA ALA A 272 -17.26 3.31 35.52
C ALA A 272 -15.90 2.89 34.94
N LEU A 273 -15.16 3.82 34.34
CA LEU A 273 -13.79 3.58 33.82
C LEU A 273 -12.75 3.35 34.93
N LYS A 274 -13.13 3.41 36.22
CA LYS A 274 -12.30 3.00 37.36
C LYS A 274 -12.50 1.54 37.77
N GLN A 275 -13.53 0.85 37.29
CA GLN A 275 -13.86 -0.49 37.76
C GLN A 275 -13.15 -1.57 36.94
N ASP A 276 -12.36 -2.38 37.63
CA ASP A 276 -11.99 -3.71 37.16
C ASP A 276 -13.26 -4.57 37.20
N ASN A 277 -13.81 -4.96 36.05
CA ASN A 277 -14.75 -6.08 36.00
C ASN A 277 -14.77 -6.75 34.62
N SER A 278 -14.06 -7.86 34.51
CA SER A 278 -14.10 -8.77 33.36
C SER A 278 -15.12 -9.88 33.60
N GLY A 279 -16.37 -9.69 33.16
CA GLY A 279 -17.38 -10.76 33.23
C GLY A 279 -18.46 -10.62 32.16
N ILE A 280 -18.47 -11.51 31.17
CA ILE A 280 -19.52 -11.61 30.14
C ILE A 280 -20.87 -12.06 30.74
N ALA A 281 -20.87 -12.69 31.92
CA ALA A 281 -22.08 -13.21 32.55
C ALA A 281 -23.00 -12.14 33.19
N GLU A 282 -22.48 -10.96 33.56
CA GLU A 282 -23.30 -9.84 34.09
C GLU A 282 -23.99 -9.02 32.97
N LEU A 283 -23.54 -9.20 31.72
CA LEU A 283 -23.93 -8.40 30.55
C LEU A 283 -25.40 -8.61 30.12
N VAL A 284 -25.99 -9.74 30.49
CA VAL A 284 -27.27 -10.20 29.93
C VAL A 284 -28.48 -9.58 30.64
N ASN A 285 -28.33 -9.05 31.86
CA ASN A 285 -29.50 -8.80 32.74
C ASN A 285 -30.01 -7.34 32.87
N GLY A 286 -29.50 -6.35 32.12
CA GLY A 286 -30.03 -4.98 32.30
C GLY A 286 -29.77 -3.89 31.27
N SER A 287 -28.93 -4.09 30.25
CA SER A 287 -28.49 -2.99 29.40
C SER A 287 -29.27 -2.86 28.08
N ARG A 288 -29.82 -1.67 27.80
CA ARG A 288 -30.41 -1.30 26.49
C ARG A 288 -29.36 -1.33 25.37
N GLN A 289 -28.09 -1.10 25.69
CA GLN A 289 -26.96 -1.08 24.76
C GLN A 289 -26.52 -2.50 24.38
N VAL A 290 -26.62 -3.46 25.31
CA VAL A 290 -26.47 -4.89 25.00
C VAL A 290 -27.65 -5.40 24.17
N LYS A 291 -28.87 -4.92 24.44
CA LYS A 291 -30.02 -5.17 23.54
C LYS A 291 -29.82 -4.56 22.16
N ALA A 292 -29.07 -3.46 22.03
CA ALA A 292 -28.69 -2.89 20.74
C ALA A 292 -27.60 -3.74 20.03
N LEU A 293 -26.59 -4.23 20.77
CA LEU A 293 -25.59 -5.17 20.24
C LEU A 293 -26.21 -6.52 19.85
N ALA A 294 -27.20 -6.97 20.62
CA ALA A 294 -27.99 -8.17 20.38
C ALA A 294 -28.99 -7.96 19.23
N SER A 295 -29.68 -6.82 19.13
CA SER A 295 -30.58 -6.52 18.02
C SER A 295 -29.84 -6.34 16.70
N LEU A 296 -28.56 -5.97 16.75
CA LEU A 296 -27.66 -6.23 15.64
C LEU A 296 -27.62 -7.76 15.44
N SER A 297 -27.09 -8.56 16.36
CA SER A 297 -26.93 -10.03 16.18
C SER A 297 -28.13 -10.86 15.67
N PHE A 298 -29.40 -10.47 15.91
CA PHE A 298 -30.59 -11.31 15.69
C PHE A 298 -31.37 -11.09 14.39
N ASP A 299 -31.38 -9.89 13.79
CA ASP A 299 -31.95 -9.69 12.45
C ASP A 299 -30.84 -9.84 11.40
N GLN A 300 -30.54 -11.08 11.02
CA GLN A 300 -29.56 -11.38 9.98
C GLN A 300 -30.24 -11.52 8.62
N PRO A 301 -29.72 -10.89 7.55
CA PRO A 301 -30.06 -11.30 6.19
C PRO A 301 -29.76 -12.81 6.02
N GLY A 302 -30.68 -13.55 5.40
CA GLY A 302 -30.57 -15.01 5.23
C GLY A 302 -29.19 -15.53 4.79
N PRO A 303 -28.49 -14.88 3.83
CA PRO A 303 -27.15 -15.30 3.40
C PRO A 303 -26.08 -15.23 4.50
N LEU A 304 -26.17 -14.27 5.43
CA LEU A 304 -25.18 -14.08 6.49
C LEU A 304 -25.33 -15.11 7.60
N ALA A 305 -26.58 -15.44 7.95
CA ALA A 305 -26.88 -16.53 8.88
C ALA A 305 -26.41 -17.88 8.32
N GLN A 306 -26.58 -18.07 7.02
CA GLN A 306 -26.06 -19.23 6.31
C GLN A 306 -24.53 -19.26 6.31
N ALA A 307 -23.85 -18.14 6.01
CA ALA A 307 -22.39 -18.04 6.08
C ALA A 307 -21.86 -18.32 7.48
N ARG A 308 -22.50 -17.80 8.54
CA ARG A 308 -22.06 -18.03 9.93
C ARG A 308 -22.19 -19.50 10.31
N ARG A 309 -23.29 -20.12 9.90
CA ARG A 309 -23.51 -21.54 10.10
C ARG A 309 -22.46 -22.37 9.35
N LEU A 310 -22.21 -22.06 8.08
CA LEU A 310 -21.21 -22.75 7.26
C LEU A 310 -19.79 -22.58 7.79
N ILE A 311 -19.40 -21.37 8.19
CA ILE A 311 -18.09 -21.08 8.80
C ILE A 311 -17.98 -21.78 10.16
N GLY A 312 -19.04 -21.80 10.97
CA GLY A 312 -19.08 -22.56 12.22
C GLY A 312 -18.90 -24.05 11.98
N GLU A 313 -19.64 -24.62 11.03
CA GLU A 313 -19.49 -26.01 10.58
C GLU A 313 -18.06 -26.30 10.08
N GLU A 314 -17.44 -25.35 9.36
CA GLU A 314 -16.07 -25.47 8.85
C GLU A 314 -15.02 -25.36 9.98
N ILE A 315 -15.26 -24.53 10.99
CA ILE A 315 -14.44 -24.44 12.20
C ILE A 315 -14.53 -25.74 13.00
N GLU A 316 -15.75 -26.27 13.20
CA GLU A 316 -15.95 -27.55 13.87
C GLU A 316 -15.23 -28.69 13.14
N LYS A 317 -15.29 -28.69 11.81
CA LYS A 317 -14.74 -29.75 10.96
C LYS A 317 -13.21 -29.70 10.83
N ASN A 318 -12.62 -28.51 10.72
CA ASN A 318 -11.21 -28.32 10.36
C ASN A 318 -10.35 -27.71 11.47
N SER A 319 -10.87 -27.55 12.69
CA SER A 319 -10.03 -27.17 13.83
C SER A 319 -9.31 -28.40 14.39
N LEU A 320 -7.99 -28.28 14.51
CA LEU A 320 -7.09 -29.33 14.93
C LEU A 320 -7.14 -29.58 16.45
N ASN A 321 -7.55 -28.56 17.22
CA ASN A 321 -7.74 -28.65 18.67
C ASN A 321 -8.72 -27.60 19.21
N GLU A 322 -9.14 -27.78 20.47
CA GLU A 322 -10.11 -26.92 21.15
C GLU A 322 -9.64 -25.47 21.35
N GLN A 323 -8.34 -25.24 21.46
CA GLN A 323 -7.79 -23.88 21.60
C GLN A 323 -7.88 -23.12 20.28
N GLN A 324 -7.56 -23.77 19.16
CA GLN A 324 -7.70 -23.23 17.80
C GLN A 324 -9.17 -23.00 17.47
N LYS A 325 -10.05 -23.95 17.84
CA LYS A 325 -11.50 -23.82 17.70
C LYS A 325 -12.01 -22.59 18.41
N LYS A 326 -11.62 -22.41 19.68
CA LYS A 326 -12.00 -21.26 20.50
C LYS A 326 -11.45 -19.94 19.94
N ALA A 327 -10.20 -19.92 19.47
CA ALA A 327 -9.60 -18.76 18.84
C ALA A 327 -10.29 -18.39 17.51
N LYS A 328 -10.58 -19.37 16.65
CA LYS A 328 -11.32 -19.20 15.39
C LYS A 328 -12.75 -18.72 15.66
N TYR A 329 -13.43 -19.25 16.67
CA TYR A 329 -14.74 -18.75 17.09
C TYR A 329 -14.68 -17.31 17.59
N TYR A 330 -13.72 -16.97 18.45
CA TYR A 330 -13.57 -15.58 18.91
C TYR A 330 -13.16 -14.63 17.78
N PHE A 331 -12.34 -15.09 16.85
CA PHE A 331 -11.97 -14.35 15.66
C PHE A 331 -13.16 -14.16 14.73
N ILE A 332 -13.97 -15.19 14.51
CA ILE A 332 -15.18 -15.11 13.71
C ILE A 332 -16.24 -14.24 14.39
N ASP A 333 -16.42 -14.33 15.70
CA ASP A 333 -17.33 -13.44 16.42
C ASP A 333 -16.81 -12.00 16.41
N ALA A 334 -15.50 -11.78 16.48
CA ALA A 334 -14.88 -10.47 16.30
C ALA A 334 -15.05 -9.99 14.85
N LEU A 335 -14.79 -10.81 13.84
CA LEU A 335 -14.96 -10.51 12.43
C LEU A 335 -16.43 -10.31 12.06
N TYR A 336 -17.38 -11.01 12.67
CA TYR A 336 -18.81 -10.76 12.48
C TYR A 336 -19.24 -9.47 13.16
N ALA A 337 -18.66 -9.14 14.31
CA ALA A 337 -18.78 -7.80 14.84
C ALA A 337 -18.23 -6.80 13.82
N PHE A 338 -17.04 -7.01 13.23
CA PHE A 338 -16.42 -6.11 12.25
C PHE A 338 -17.14 -6.00 10.90
N TYR A 339 -17.52 -7.10 10.26
CA TYR A 339 -18.16 -7.16 8.95
C TYR A 339 -19.53 -6.50 8.98
N ARG A 340 -20.30 -6.72 10.05
CA ARG A 340 -21.56 -6.00 10.23
C ARG A 340 -21.30 -4.52 10.35
N ILE A 341 -20.19 -4.15 10.95
CA ILE A 341 -19.81 -2.78 11.13
C ILE A 341 -19.26 -2.12 9.84
N GLU A 342 -18.61 -2.84 8.92
CA GLU A 342 -18.29 -2.32 7.57
C GLU A 342 -19.55 -1.98 6.76
N TYR A 343 -20.67 -2.63 7.08
CA TYR A 343 -21.99 -2.31 6.53
C TYR A 343 -22.74 -1.20 7.30
N PHE A 344 -22.17 -0.69 8.39
CA PHE A 344 -22.68 0.46 9.15
C PHE A 344 -21.81 1.69 8.96
N GLU A 345 -22.40 2.87 9.15
CA GLU A 345 -21.64 4.12 9.20
C GLU A 345 -20.58 4.06 10.33
N ASP A 346 -19.41 4.67 10.11
CA ASP A 346 -18.24 4.74 11.03
C ASP A 346 -18.61 5.05 12.50
N GLN A 347 -19.73 5.74 12.72
CA GLN A 347 -20.22 6.11 14.04
C GLN A 347 -20.66 4.90 14.89
N HIS A 348 -21.27 3.87 14.29
CA HIS A 348 -21.69 2.67 15.01
C HIS A 348 -20.51 1.75 15.35
N LEU A 349 -19.47 1.73 14.51
CA LEU A 349 -18.21 1.02 14.74
C LEU A 349 -17.51 1.49 16.01
N SER A 350 -17.32 2.80 16.10
CA SER A 350 -16.69 3.43 17.25
C SER A 350 -17.45 3.15 18.55
N GLN A 351 -18.79 3.13 18.51
CA GLN A 351 -19.61 2.82 19.70
C GLN A 351 -19.41 1.39 20.21
N GLY A 352 -19.39 0.40 19.32
CA GLY A 352 -19.14 -1.01 19.68
C GLY A 352 -17.74 -1.23 20.26
N ILE A 353 -16.71 -0.63 19.66
CA ILE A 353 -15.34 -0.72 20.17
C ILE A 353 -15.21 -0.05 21.55
N ASN A 354 -15.81 1.12 21.73
CA ASN A 354 -15.79 1.81 23.01
C ASN A 354 -16.53 1.05 24.12
N TYR A 355 -17.58 0.31 23.77
CA TYR A 355 -18.23 -0.60 24.71
C TYR A 355 -17.26 -1.69 25.17
N LEU A 356 -16.57 -2.34 24.23
CA LEU A 356 -15.57 -3.36 24.53
C LEU A 356 -14.41 -2.80 25.37
N LEU A 357 -13.87 -1.64 25.02
CA LEU A 357 -12.77 -1.02 25.77
C LEU A 357 -13.20 -0.62 27.18
N SER A 358 -14.39 -0.05 27.37
CA SER A 358 -14.86 0.38 28.69
C SER A 358 -15.14 -0.78 29.66
N HIS A 359 -15.59 -1.93 29.15
CA HIS A 359 -15.96 -3.09 29.97
C HIS A 359 -14.89 -4.19 30.00
N TYR A 360 -13.98 -4.19 29.02
CA TYR A 360 -13.03 -5.28 28.81
C TYR A 360 -11.61 -4.81 28.44
N ASN A 361 -11.17 -3.60 28.82
CA ASN A 361 -9.83 -3.08 28.48
C ASN A 361 -8.63 -4.01 28.76
N GLN A 362 -8.77 -5.02 29.64
CA GLN A 362 -7.75 -6.04 29.92
C GLN A 362 -7.76 -7.22 28.93
N SER A 363 -8.80 -7.35 28.10
CA SER A 363 -8.94 -8.41 27.11
C SER A 363 -8.08 -8.12 25.88
N SER A 364 -7.26 -9.09 25.49
CA SER A 364 -6.52 -9.04 24.22
C SER A 364 -7.46 -8.80 23.04
N TYR A 365 -8.67 -9.35 23.06
CA TYR A 365 -9.64 -9.20 21.96
C TYR A 365 -10.17 -7.77 21.82
N SER A 366 -10.39 -7.04 22.92
CA SER A 366 -10.80 -5.63 22.81
C SER A 366 -9.66 -4.74 22.28
N LEU A 367 -8.41 -5.10 22.60
CA LEU A 367 -7.22 -4.38 22.12
C LEU A 367 -6.94 -4.67 20.65
N ILE A 368 -7.08 -5.94 20.22
CA ILE A 368 -7.03 -6.34 18.80
C ILE A 368 -8.11 -5.59 18.02
N ALA A 369 -9.33 -5.51 18.58
CA ALA A 369 -10.43 -4.83 17.93
C ALA A 369 -10.16 -3.33 17.71
N ALA A 370 -9.65 -2.66 18.74
CA ALA A 370 -9.24 -1.27 18.66
C ALA A 370 -8.04 -1.08 17.72
N ALA A 371 -7.09 -2.02 17.69
CA ALA A 371 -5.92 -1.99 16.82
C ALA A 371 -6.32 -2.09 15.34
N PHE A 372 -7.19 -3.03 14.97
CA PHE A 372 -7.70 -3.12 13.59
C PHE A 372 -8.47 -1.87 13.18
N TYR A 373 -9.34 -1.35 14.04
CA TYR A 373 -10.02 -0.09 13.76
C TYR A 373 -9.04 1.04 13.52
N LEU A 374 -8.01 1.18 14.37
CA LEU A 374 -6.98 2.20 14.19
C LEU A 374 -6.16 1.96 12.92
N ALA A 375 -5.85 0.72 12.56
CA ALA A 375 -5.13 0.39 11.33
C ALA A 375 -5.95 0.78 10.08
N ASN A 376 -7.24 0.43 10.04
CA ASN A 376 -8.16 0.82 8.96
C ASN A 376 -8.39 2.34 8.93
N GLN A 377 -8.39 2.98 10.11
CA GLN A 377 -8.35 4.43 10.25
C GLN A 377 -6.93 4.98 10.13
N ASP A 378 -6.05 4.28 9.42
CA ASP A 378 -4.84 4.85 8.86
C ASP A 378 -3.78 5.22 9.95
N ASN A 379 -3.87 4.57 11.13
CA ASN A 379 -3.10 4.78 12.37
C ASN A 379 -2.37 3.49 12.83
N VAL A 380 -1.75 2.75 11.90
CA VAL A 380 -1.04 1.48 12.13
C VAL A 380 0.00 1.55 13.26
N ALA A 381 0.72 2.67 13.41
CA ALA A 381 1.73 2.82 14.48
C ALA A 381 1.13 2.72 15.91
N ILE A 382 -0.06 3.28 16.13
CA ILE A 382 -0.73 3.18 17.44
C ILE A 382 -1.33 1.79 17.62
N ALA A 383 -1.90 1.23 16.55
CA ALA A 383 -2.39 -0.15 16.54
C ALA A 383 -1.29 -1.15 16.94
N PHE A 384 -0.08 -0.99 16.39
CA PHE A 384 1.08 -1.80 16.74
C PHE A 384 1.48 -1.64 18.21
N GLU A 385 1.52 -0.41 18.73
CA GLU A 385 1.84 -0.18 20.15
C GLU A 385 0.84 -0.84 21.10
N LEU A 386 -0.47 -0.83 20.77
CA LEU A 386 -1.50 -1.51 21.58
C LEU A 386 -1.27 -3.02 21.69
N LEU A 387 -0.64 -3.63 20.67
CA LEU A 387 -0.40 -5.07 20.60
C LEU A 387 1.00 -5.47 21.08
N LYS A 388 1.95 -4.54 21.16
CA LYS A 388 3.39 -4.78 21.42
C LYS A 388 3.71 -5.60 22.68
N ASN A 389 2.86 -5.55 23.70
CA ASN A 389 3.09 -6.27 24.96
C ASN A 389 2.25 -7.55 25.07
N LEU A 390 1.48 -7.89 24.04
CA LEU A 390 0.62 -9.08 24.00
C LEU A 390 1.28 -10.23 23.22
N ASP A 391 2.58 -10.11 22.95
CA ASP A 391 3.48 -10.99 22.21
C ASP A 391 3.54 -12.45 22.65
N GLN A 392 2.81 -12.89 23.67
CA GLN A 392 2.78 -14.30 24.07
C GLN A 392 1.79 -15.13 23.22
N ASP A 393 0.88 -14.45 22.51
CA ASP A 393 -0.13 -15.10 21.67
C ASP A 393 0.36 -15.21 20.21
N PRO A 394 0.40 -16.42 19.60
CA PRO A 394 0.73 -16.60 18.19
C PRO A 394 -0.17 -15.80 17.24
N PHE A 395 -1.45 -15.65 17.56
CA PHE A 395 -2.39 -14.86 16.77
C PHE A 395 -2.01 -13.38 16.74
N ILE A 396 -1.62 -12.83 17.89
CA ILE A 396 -1.19 -11.42 17.98
C ILE A 396 0.13 -11.21 17.23
N THR A 397 1.04 -12.17 17.34
CA THR A 397 2.32 -12.14 16.61
C THR A 397 2.08 -12.10 15.09
N PHE A 398 1.09 -12.85 14.60
CA PHE A 398 0.66 -12.83 13.20
C PHE A 398 0.10 -11.46 12.79
N ILE A 399 -0.81 -10.87 13.58
CA ILE A 399 -1.36 -9.53 13.29
C ILE A 399 -0.27 -8.46 13.24
N GLN A 400 0.73 -8.53 14.12
CA GLN A 400 1.90 -7.64 14.07
C GLN A 400 2.68 -7.80 12.75
N GLY A 401 2.84 -9.03 12.26
CA GLY A 401 3.44 -9.30 10.96
C GLY A 401 2.67 -8.68 9.81
N LEU A 402 1.34 -8.80 9.79
CA LEU A 402 0.49 -8.16 8.77
C LEU A 402 0.61 -6.63 8.79
N PHE A 403 0.65 -6.01 9.98
CA PHE A 403 0.85 -4.56 10.08
C PHE A 403 2.21 -4.11 9.53
N HIS A 404 3.25 -4.92 9.63
CA HIS A 404 4.54 -4.61 8.99
C HIS A 404 4.46 -4.72 7.46
N LEU A 405 3.68 -5.66 6.90
CA LEU A 405 3.45 -5.70 5.45
C LEU A 405 2.75 -4.42 4.95
N GLU A 406 1.72 -3.96 5.67
CA GLU A 406 1.02 -2.69 5.36
C GLU A 406 1.92 -1.45 5.45
N LEU A 407 3.02 -1.55 6.20
CA LEU A 407 4.03 -0.50 6.31
C LEU A 407 5.19 -0.66 5.31
N ASP A 408 5.14 -1.65 4.41
CA ASP A 408 6.22 -1.99 3.48
C ASP A 408 7.53 -2.37 4.22
N GLU A 409 7.39 -2.97 5.41
CA GLU A 409 8.49 -3.41 6.26
C GLU A 409 8.67 -4.95 6.20
N GLU A 410 8.93 -5.48 5.00
CA GLU A 410 8.98 -6.92 4.71
C GLU A 410 9.87 -7.73 5.67
N LEU A 411 11.08 -7.23 6.00
CA LEU A 411 11.99 -7.90 6.93
C LEU A 411 11.44 -7.97 8.36
N SER A 412 10.70 -6.95 8.79
CA SER A 412 10.05 -6.93 10.11
C SER A 412 8.85 -7.87 10.11
N ALA A 413 8.07 -7.90 9.02
CA ALA A 413 6.96 -8.82 8.84
C ALA A 413 7.45 -10.27 8.90
N LEU A 414 8.48 -10.61 8.12
CA LEU A 414 9.09 -11.94 8.08
C LEU A 414 9.53 -12.41 9.47
N LYS A 415 10.16 -11.55 10.28
CA LYS A 415 10.56 -11.89 11.65
C LYS A 415 9.37 -12.22 12.56
N HIS A 416 8.25 -11.52 12.41
CA HIS A 416 7.05 -11.81 13.19
C HIS A 416 6.41 -13.12 12.74
N PHE A 417 6.28 -13.35 11.43
CA PHE A 417 5.77 -14.62 10.92
C PHE A 417 6.65 -15.81 11.31
N GLU A 418 7.98 -15.65 11.26
CA GLU A 418 8.95 -16.65 11.72
C GLU A 418 8.79 -16.94 13.23
N LYS A 419 8.64 -15.90 14.05
CA LYS A 419 8.37 -16.03 15.49
C LYS A 419 7.04 -16.76 15.76
N GLY A 420 6.00 -16.45 15.00
CA GLY A 420 4.71 -17.14 15.05
C GLY A 420 4.85 -18.63 14.69
N TYR A 421 5.56 -18.91 13.59
CA TYR A 421 5.76 -20.26 13.07
C TYR A 421 6.54 -21.15 14.04
N ASN A 422 7.61 -20.61 14.62
CA ASN A 422 8.43 -21.34 15.59
C ASN A 422 7.68 -21.67 16.90
N ARG A 423 6.62 -20.92 17.22
CA ARG A 423 5.81 -21.16 18.41
C ARG A 423 4.66 -22.11 18.16
N ASP A 424 3.95 -21.92 17.06
CA ASP A 424 2.85 -22.79 16.67
C ASP A 424 2.87 -23.00 15.16
N ARG A 425 3.47 -24.11 14.75
CA ARG A 425 3.54 -24.51 13.34
C ARG A 425 2.16 -24.82 12.76
N HIS A 426 1.19 -25.21 13.61
CA HIS A 426 -0.18 -25.53 13.18
C HIS A 426 -1.03 -24.29 12.97
N PHE A 427 -0.51 -23.09 13.32
CA PHE A 427 -1.16 -21.84 12.96
C PHE A 427 -0.92 -21.55 11.48
N GLU A 428 -1.87 -22.04 10.68
CA GLU A 428 -1.76 -22.11 9.25
C GLU A 428 -1.62 -20.74 8.56
N ASP A 429 -2.46 -19.76 8.91
CA ASP A 429 -2.41 -18.43 8.29
C ASP A 429 -1.01 -17.80 8.46
N ASN A 430 -0.48 -17.86 9.68
CA ASN A 430 0.88 -17.38 9.95
C ASN A 430 1.93 -18.16 9.15
N SER A 431 1.79 -19.47 9.04
CA SER A 431 2.71 -20.33 8.27
C SER A 431 2.69 -20.00 6.78
N TYR A 432 1.51 -19.77 6.21
CA TYR A 432 1.35 -19.31 4.82
C TYR A 432 2.09 -18.00 4.59
N PHE A 433 1.87 -16.98 5.43
CA PHE A 433 2.53 -15.69 5.28
C PHE A 433 4.05 -15.77 5.55
N TYR A 434 4.49 -16.64 6.46
CA TYR A 434 5.91 -16.91 6.67
C TYR A 434 6.55 -17.48 5.40
N PHE A 435 6.00 -18.57 4.85
CA PHE A 435 6.55 -19.22 3.66
C PHE A 435 6.47 -18.31 2.43
N LYS A 436 5.36 -17.59 2.23
CA LYS A 436 5.22 -16.61 1.15
C LYS A 436 6.27 -15.51 1.25
N SER A 437 6.51 -14.98 2.44
CA SER A 437 7.55 -13.97 2.68
C SER A 437 8.96 -14.53 2.46
N LEU A 438 9.18 -15.83 2.71
CA LEU A 438 10.43 -16.48 2.36
C LEU A 438 10.61 -16.59 0.85
N VAL A 439 9.58 -17.02 0.09
CA VAL A 439 9.62 -17.13 -1.38
C VAL A 439 10.01 -15.79 -2.01
N LEU A 440 9.29 -14.73 -1.66
CA LEU A 440 9.48 -13.37 -2.19
C LEU A 440 10.76 -12.69 -1.68
N GLY A 441 11.43 -13.26 -0.67
CA GLY A 441 12.55 -12.66 0.01
C GLY A 441 13.90 -13.31 -0.31
N LYS A 442 14.99 -12.66 0.14
CA LYS A 442 16.37 -13.18 -0.01
C LYS A 442 16.65 -14.48 0.77
N ARG A 443 15.72 -14.89 1.64
CA ARG A 443 15.82 -16.08 2.51
C ARG A 443 15.12 -17.32 1.94
N ARG A 444 14.66 -17.31 0.67
CA ARG A 444 13.96 -18.45 0.04
C ARG A 444 14.69 -19.79 0.10
N GLN A 445 16.03 -19.79 0.18
CA GLN A 445 16.82 -21.02 0.27
C GLN A 445 16.49 -21.85 1.52
N GLU A 446 15.96 -21.21 2.57
CA GLU A 446 15.52 -21.89 3.80
C GLU A 446 14.35 -22.85 3.56
N LEU A 447 13.54 -22.60 2.51
CA LEU A 447 12.44 -23.50 2.14
C LEU A 447 12.92 -24.90 1.78
N ALA A 448 14.16 -25.06 1.28
CA ALA A 448 14.73 -26.37 0.99
C ALA A 448 14.87 -27.26 2.24
N ALA A 449 15.12 -26.65 3.41
CA ALA A 449 15.22 -27.38 4.67
C ALA A 449 13.84 -27.68 5.27
N ILE A 450 12.84 -26.85 4.97
CA ILE A 450 11.47 -26.98 5.48
C ILE A 450 10.67 -28.00 4.64
N TYR A 451 10.84 -27.97 3.32
CA TYR A 451 10.02 -28.72 2.35
C TYR A 451 9.91 -30.23 2.65
N PRO A 452 11.00 -30.97 2.97
CA PRO A 452 10.90 -32.40 3.27
C PRO A 452 10.08 -32.72 4.52
N GLY A 453 10.01 -31.78 5.49
CA GLY A 453 9.25 -31.96 6.72
C GLY A 453 7.74 -31.90 6.52
N LEU A 454 7.28 -31.14 5.50
CA LEU A 454 5.85 -30.92 5.23
C LEU A 454 5.12 -32.20 4.83
N GLU A 455 5.83 -33.20 4.30
CA GLU A 455 5.23 -34.46 3.87
C GLU A 455 4.51 -35.21 4.99
N HIS A 456 4.83 -34.90 6.24
CA HIS A 456 4.31 -35.56 7.44
C HIS A 456 3.31 -34.70 8.22
N GLU A 457 3.02 -33.49 7.74
CA GLU A 457 2.20 -32.50 8.45
C GLU A 457 0.76 -32.51 7.93
N ASN A 458 -0.16 -33.10 8.70
CA ASN A 458 -1.56 -33.26 8.31
C ASN A 458 -2.42 -31.98 8.40
N TYR A 459 -1.82 -30.83 8.69
CA TYR A 459 -2.54 -29.59 8.98
C TYR A 459 -2.49 -28.51 7.88
N LEU A 460 -1.75 -28.75 6.80
CA LEU A 460 -1.52 -27.77 5.74
C LEU A 460 -2.67 -27.77 4.74
N SER A 461 -3.30 -26.61 4.47
CA SER A 461 -4.23 -26.50 3.33
C SER A 461 -3.50 -26.42 2.00
N THR A 462 -4.32 -26.51 0.95
CA THR A 462 -4.00 -26.27 -0.44
C THR A 462 -3.15 -25.01 -0.67
N ASN A 463 -3.38 -23.93 0.08
CA ASN A 463 -2.71 -22.65 -0.12
C ASN A 463 -1.21 -22.71 0.18
N ILE A 464 -0.80 -23.49 1.20
CA ILE A 464 0.61 -23.66 1.52
C ILE A 464 1.29 -24.50 0.42
N TYR A 465 0.62 -25.50 -0.13
CA TYR A 465 1.17 -26.27 -1.25
C TYR A 465 1.42 -25.42 -2.49
N TYR A 466 0.59 -24.40 -2.75
CA TYR A 466 0.87 -23.46 -3.84
C TYR A 466 2.12 -22.62 -3.61
N VAL A 467 2.42 -22.20 -2.37
CA VAL A 467 3.68 -21.50 -2.06
C VAL A 467 4.90 -22.38 -2.38
N PHE A 468 4.85 -23.66 -2.02
CA PHE A 468 5.94 -24.58 -2.34
C PHE A 468 5.98 -24.97 -3.81
N TYR A 469 4.83 -25.06 -4.47
CA TYR A 469 4.74 -25.25 -5.92
C TYR A 469 5.44 -24.09 -6.65
N ASP A 470 5.13 -22.84 -6.29
CA ASP A 470 5.75 -21.65 -6.88
C ASP A 470 7.26 -21.66 -6.65
N TRP A 471 7.69 -21.96 -5.43
CA TRP A 471 9.11 -22.12 -5.10
C TRP A 471 9.79 -23.20 -5.97
N LEU A 472 9.18 -24.36 -6.15
CA LEU A 472 9.71 -25.43 -6.99
C LEU A 472 9.79 -25.01 -8.46
N MET A 473 8.77 -24.32 -8.97
CA MET A 473 8.72 -23.80 -10.33
C MET A 473 9.81 -22.75 -10.57
N ILE A 474 9.99 -21.80 -9.65
CA ILE A 474 11.05 -20.78 -9.70
C ILE A 474 12.44 -21.43 -9.75
N ASN A 475 12.65 -22.53 -9.02
CA ASN A 475 13.91 -23.28 -9.02
C ASN A 475 14.00 -24.33 -10.14
N GLY A 476 13.10 -24.32 -11.13
CA GLY A 476 13.14 -25.25 -12.25
C GLY A 476 12.92 -26.72 -11.87
N ASN A 477 12.38 -27.02 -10.68
CA ASN A 477 12.18 -28.37 -10.18
C ASN A 477 10.79 -28.92 -10.56
N TYR A 478 10.53 -29.00 -11.86
CA TYR A 478 9.25 -29.41 -12.44
C TYR A 478 8.80 -30.81 -12.03
N THR A 479 9.74 -31.75 -11.92
CA THR A 479 9.43 -33.13 -11.52
C THR A 479 8.81 -33.16 -10.12
N GLU A 480 9.38 -32.39 -9.19
CA GLU A 480 8.87 -32.33 -7.82
C GLU A 480 7.59 -31.48 -7.72
N ALA A 481 7.49 -30.39 -8.50
CA ALA A 481 6.26 -29.61 -8.60
C ALA A 481 5.06 -30.47 -9.06
N MET A 482 5.28 -31.33 -10.07
CA MET A 482 4.27 -32.28 -10.54
C MET A 482 3.90 -33.32 -9.48
N LYS A 483 4.88 -33.85 -8.72
CA LYS A 483 4.60 -34.79 -7.63
C LYS A 483 3.78 -34.13 -6.52
N LEU A 484 4.08 -32.87 -6.19
CA LEU A 484 3.36 -32.11 -5.18
C LEU A 484 1.87 -31.97 -5.57
N LEU A 485 1.59 -31.53 -6.80
CA LEU A 485 0.21 -31.44 -7.30
C LEU A 485 -0.47 -32.81 -7.38
N ALA A 486 0.22 -33.84 -7.87
CA ALA A 486 -0.33 -35.20 -7.97
C ALA A 486 -0.71 -35.77 -6.59
N ARG A 487 0.12 -35.53 -5.58
CA ARG A 487 -0.08 -36.03 -4.21
C ARG A 487 -1.33 -35.42 -3.58
N PHE A 488 -1.53 -34.12 -3.74
CA PHE A 488 -2.63 -33.40 -3.11
C PHE A 488 -3.85 -33.26 -3.99
N SER A 489 -3.88 -33.88 -5.18
CA SER A 489 -4.92 -33.66 -6.19
C SER A 489 -6.34 -33.81 -5.64
N GLY A 490 -6.59 -34.83 -4.79
CA GLY A 490 -7.91 -35.04 -4.16
C GLY A 490 -8.34 -34.00 -3.11
N GLN A 491 -7.43 -33.09 -2.72
CA GLN A 491 -7.66 -31.97 -1.80
C GLN A 491 -7.56 -30.61 -2.52
N LEU A 492 -7.16 -30.60 -3.80
CA LEU A 492 -7.05 -29.36 -4.57
C LEU A 492 -8.45 -28.81 -4.86
N LEU A 493 -8.62 -27.51 -4.64
CA LEU A 493 -9.82 -26.80 -5.05
C LEU A 493 -9.67 -26.38 -6.50
N CYS A 494 -10.71 -26.61 -7.30
CA CYS A 494 -10.77 -26.20 -8.70
C CYS A 494 -11.02 -24.68 -8.79
N ASN A 495 -9.96 -23.91 -8.53
CA ASN A 495 -9.96 -22.46 -8.43
C ASN A 495 -8.93 -21.82 -9.37
N THR A 496 -8.84 -20.49 -9.33
CA THR A 496 -7.88 -19.70 -10.13
C THR A 496 -6.43 -20.10 -9.86
N ASP A 497 -6.06 -20.44 -8.63
CA ASP A 497 -4.70 -20.88 -8.30
C ASP A 497 -4.34 -22.18 -9.04
N LEU A 498 -5.20 -23.21 -8.92
CA LEU A 498 -4.98 -24.49 -9.58
C LEU A 498 -4.90 -24.33 -11.10
N TYR A 499 -5.88 -23.65 -11.70
CA TYR A 499 -5.96 -23.52 -13.14
C TYR A 499 -4.77 -22.75 -13.70
N GLY A 500 -4.38 -21.63 -13.08
CA GLY A 500 -3.22 -20.89 -13.55
C GLY A 500 -1.89 -21.59 -13.28
N ASN A 501 -1.78 -22.39 -12.21
CA ASN A 501 -0.60 -23.22 -11.95
C ASN A 501 -0.48 -24.35 -12.98
N MET A 502 -1.59 -25.01 -13.32
CA MET A 502 -1.62 -26.01 -14.39
C MET A 502 -1.32 -25.38 -15.76
N ALA A 503 -1.82 -24.18 -16.03
CA ALA A 503 -1.50 -23.45 -17.26
C ALA A 503 0.00 -23.12 -17.34
N LEU A 504 0.58 -22.55 -16.27
CA LEU A 504 2.01 -22.23 -16.17
C LEU A 504 2.90 -23.47 -16.33
N LEU A 505 2.57 -24.58 -15.66
CA LEU A 505 3.30 -25.82 -15.77
C LEU A 505 3.33 -26.35 -17.20
N ASN A 506 2.16 -26.46 -17.82
CA ASN A 506 2.04 -26.97 -19.19
C ASN A 506 2.74 -26.05 -20.18
N ASN A 507 2.59 -24.73 -20.03
CA ASN A 507 3.23 -23.74 -20.89
C ASN A 507 4.76 -23.81 -20.79
N SER A 508 5.30 -23.88 -19.57
CA SER A 508 6.74 -23.99 -19.31
C SER A 508 7.38 -25.27 -19.90
N LEU A 509 6.56 -26.30 -20.14
CA LEU A 509 6.97 -27.60 -20.68
C LEU A 509 6.49 -27.84 -22.13
N LEU A 510 6.21 -26.77 -22.89
CA LEU A 510 5.76 -26.79 -24.30
C LEU A 510 4.49 -27.62 -24.55
N ALA A 511 3.64 -27.82 -23.54
CA ALA A 511 2.34 -28.45 -23.66
C ALA A 511 1.23 -27.41 -23.93
N PHE A 512 1.41 -26.55 -24.94
CA PHE A 512 0.56 -25.37 -25.17
C PHE A 512 -0.92 -25.68 -25.29
N ASN A 513 -1.32 -26.75 -26.01
CA ASN A 513 -2.75 -27.12 -26.10
C ASN A 513 -3.39 -27.37 -24.72
N ALA A 514 -2.67 -28.04 -23.81
CA ALA A 514 -3.15 -28.28 -22.46
C ALA A 514 -3.11 -26.97 -21.64
N ALA A 515 -2.06 -26.16 -21.81
CA ALA A 515 -1.97 -24.85 -21.19
C ALA A 515 -3.16 -23.95 -21.57
N ASP A 516 -3.55 -23.94 -22.84
CA ASP A 516 -4.69 -23.17 -23.36
C ASP A 516 -6.01 -23.62 -22.75
N THR A 517 -6.20 -24.94 -22.58
CA THR A 517 -7.38 -25.48 -21.88
C THR A 517 -7.43 -24.98 -20.43
N TRP A 518 -6.32 -25.08 -19.69
CA TRP A 518 -6.25 -24.57 -18.31
C TRP A 518 -6.41 -23.05 -18.23
N GLN A 519 -5.86 -22.30 -19.18
CA GLN A 519 -6.01 -20.86 -19.28
C GLN A 519 -7.47 -20.45 -19.53
N GLN A 520 -8.22 -21.21 -20.35
CA GLN A 520 -9.65 -20.97 -20.55
C GLN A 520 -10.45 -21.15 -19.26
N HIS A 521 -10.12 -22.18 -18.46
CA HIS A 521 -10.75 -22.37 -17.15
C HIS A 521 -10.41 -21.25 -16.17
N LEU A 522 -9.16 -20.79 -16.16
CA LEU A 522 -8.75 -19.63 -15.39
C LEU A 522 -9.55 -18.39 -15.81
N ALA A 523 -9.57 -18.08 -17.10
CA ALA A 523 -10.24 -16.89 -17.63
C ALA A 523 -11.77 -16.92 -17.46
N ALA A 524 -12.38 -18.10 -17.35
CA ALA A 524 -13.80 -18.23 -17.04
C ALA A 524 -14.15 -17.75 -15.61
N ILE A 525 -13.18 -17.78 -14.69
CA ILE A 525 -13.33 -17.30 -13.31
C ILE A 525 -12.76 -15.89 -13.15
N ASP A 526 -11.52 -15.69 -13.62
CA ASP A 526 -10.79 -14.43 -13.54
C ASP A 526 -10.02 -14.19 -14.85
N ASN A 527 -10.66 -13.48 -15.78
CA ASN A 527 -10.04 -13.09 -17.03
C ASN A 527 -9.01 -11.97 -16.88
N ARG A 528 -8.82 -11.39 -15.68
CA ARG A 528 -7.81 -10.37 -15.39
C ARG A 528 -6.54 -10.97 -14.78
N ASP A 529 -6.46 -12.29 -14.63
CA ASP A 529 -5.31 -12.96 -14.00
C ASP A 529 -4.00 -12.61 -14.71
N TRP A 530 -3.00 -12.26 -13.90
CA TRP A 530 -1.71 -11.75 -14.36
C TRP A 530 -0.92 -12.75 -15.23
N ARG A 531 -1.21 -14.04 -15.12
CA ARG A 531 -0.50 -15.10 -15.86
C ARG A 531 -0.89 -15.14 -17.33
N ILE A 532 -2.11 -14.70 -17.69
CA ILE A 532 -2.65 -14.81 -19.05
C ILE A 532 -1.76 -14.17 -20.12
N PRO A 533 -1.28 -12.91 -19.96
CA PRO A 533 -0.37 -12.32 -20.94
C PRO A 533 0.98 -13.04 -21.04
N TRP A 534 1.52 -13.49 -19.91
CA TRP A 534 2.78 -14.24 -19.88
C TRP A 534 2.68 -15.57 -20.63
N LEU A 535 1.65 -16.36 -20.35
CA LEU A 535 1.38 -17.65 -21.02
C LEU A 535 1.28 -17.46 -22.54
N THR A 536 0.53 -16.45 -22.95
CA THR A 536 0.32 -16.10 -24.36
C THR A 536 1.63 -15.68 -25.04
N TYR A 537 2.45 -14.87 -24.37
CA TYR A 537 3.76 -14.44 -24.87
C TYR A 537 4.69 -15.63 -25.11
N VAL A 538 4.83 -16.52 -24.12
CA VAL A 538 5.73 -17.68 -24.21
C VAL A 538 5.31 -18.63 -25.33
N GLN A 539 4.00 -18.87 -25.50
CA GLN A 539 3.48 -19.67 -26.61
C GLN A 539 3.79 -19.03 -27.96
N MET A 540 3.41 -17.76 -28.16
CA MET A 540 3.63 -17.05 -29.43
C MET A 540 5.11 -16.93 -29.77
N LEU A 541 5.98 -16.75 -28.76
CA LEU A 541 7.42 -16.74 -28.93
C LEU A 541 7.93 -18.10 -29.46
N ASN A 542 7.44 -19.23 -28.94
CA ASN A 542 7.87 -20.56 -29.38
C ASN A 542 7.26 -21.01 -30.70
N GLU A 543 6.01 -20.62 -30.99
CA GLU A 543 5.32 -20.96 -32.24
C GLU A 543 5.72 -20.08 -33.43
N ASN A 544 6.70 -19.19 -33.25
CA ASN A 544 7.10 -18.18 -34.24
C ASN A 544 5.92 -17.29 -34.70
N LYS A 545 5.04 -16.95 -33.76
CA LYS A 545 3.86 -16.08 -33.94
C LYS A 545 3.97 -14.79 -33.14
N LEU A 546 5.20 -14.35 -32.83
CA LEU A 546 5.46 -13.19 -31.99
C LEU A 546 4.80 -11.91 -32.53
N SER A 547 4.60 -11.81 -33.85
CA SER A 547 3.86 -10.71 -34.51
C SER A 547 2.38 -10.60 -34.11
N ALA A 548 1.77 -11.65 -33.58
CA ALA A 548 0.39 -11.60 -33.10
C ALA A 548 0.28 -11.00 -31.69
N TYR A 549 1.36 -11.01 -30.89
CA TYR A 549 1.31 -10.64 -29.48
C TYR A 549 0.94 -9.17 -29.24
N PRO A 550 1.51 -8.17 -29.94
CA PRO A 550 1.18 -6.76 -29.70
C PRO A 550 -0.29 -6.44 -29.98
N LEU A 551 -0.85 -7.03 -31.05
CA LEU A 551 -2.27 -6.88 -31.38
C LEU A 551 -3.14 -7.54 -30.31
N TRP A 552 -2.83 -8.78 -29.94
CA TRP A 552 -3.55 -9.51 -28.90
C TRP A 552 -3.54 -8.76 -27.56
N TYR A 553 -2.38 -8.24 -27.13
CA TYR A 553 -2.29 -7.51 -25.86
C TYR A 553 -3.01 -6.16 -25.95
N GLY A 554 -2.97 -5.48 -27.10
CA GLY A 554 -3.74 -4.27 -27.34
C GLY A 554 -5.24 -4.48 -27.18
N ASP A 555 -5.77 -5.59 -27.69
CA ASP A 555 -7.17 -5.96 -27.57
C ASP A 555 -7.51 -6.41 -26.14
N TYR A 556 -6.67 -7.24 -25.52
CA TYR A 556 -6.81 -7.65 -24.12
C TYR A 556 -6.85 -6.44 -23.18
N ARG A 557 -5.92 -5.50 -23.32
CA ARG A 557 -5.90 -4.28 -22.51
C ARG A 557 -7.20 -3.49 -22.66
N LYS A 558 -7.63 -3.22 -23.89
CA LYS A 558 -8.85 -2.44 -24.14
C LYS A 558 -10.13 -3.12 -23.66
N SER A 559 -10.25 -4.43 -23.86
CA SER A 559 -11.49 -5.18 -23.61
C SER A 559 -11.61 -5.71 -22.18
N ILE A 560 -10.49 -6.04 -21.54
CA ILE A 560 -10.45 -6.69 -20.22
C ILE A 560 -9.94 -5.73 -19.12
N LEU A 561 -8.88 -4.97 -19.39
CA LEU A 561 -8.28 -4.07 -18.39
C LEU A 561 -8.91 -2.67 -18.39
N GLY A 562 -9.45 -2.22 -19.53
CA GLY A 562 -10.00 -0.87 -19.68
C GLY A 562 -8.91 0.20 -19.64
N GLU A 563 -8.99 1.13 -18.69
CA GLU A 563 -7.97 2.17 -18.45
C GLU A 563 -6.75 1.62 -17.69
N ASP A 564 -6.89 0.46 -17.01
CA ASP A 564 -5.79 -0.15 -16.27
C ASP A 564 -4.72 -0.68 -17.24
N THR A 565 -3.44 -0.50 -16.89
CA THR A 565 -2.32 -1.05 -17.67
C THR A 565 -1.27 -1.66 -16.75
N PHE A 566 -0.97 -2.94 -16.98
CA PHE A 566 0.15 -3.61 -16.34
C PHE A 566 1.46 -3.33 -17.09
N ALA A 567 2.51 -3.00 -16.35
CA ALA A 567 3.81 -2.66 -16.93
C ALA A 567 4.49 -3.87 -17.59
N ASP A 568 4.41 -5.04 -16.96
CA ASP A 568 5.12 -6.25 -17.40
C ASP A 568 4.62 -6.76 -18.76
N PRO A 569 3.31 -6.93 -19.00
CA PRO A 569 2.83 -7.34 -20.31
C PRO A 569 3.02 -6.28 -21.39
N LEU A 570 3.08 -4.99 -21.02
CA LEU A 570 3.42 -3.92 -21.95
C LEU A 570 4.90 -4.00 -22.36
N ILE A 571 5.80 -4.30 -21.42
CA ILE A 571 7.21 -4.60 -21.71
C ILE A 571 7.33 -5.80 -22.66
N LEU A 572 6.57 -6.88 -22.44
CA LEU A 572 6.51 -8.03 -23.36
C LEU A 572 6.07 -7.60 -24.77
N SER A 573 5.07 -6.72 -24.87
CA SER A 573 4.59 -6.18 -26.14
C SER A 573 5.67 -5.40 -26.87
N PHE A 574 6.42 -4.55 -26.15
CA PHE A 574 7.51 -3.79 -26.73
C PHE A 574 8.68 -4.67 -27.17
N PHE A 575 9.06 -5.68 -26.40
CA PHE A 575 10.05 -6.65 -26.84
C PHE A 575 9.61 -7.43 -28.07
N ALA A 576 8.33 -7.80 -28.17
CA ALA A 576 7.78 -8.45 -29.36
C ALA A 576 7.91 -7.55 -30.60
N GLN A 577 7.50 -6.28 -30.50
CA GLN A 577 7.60 -5.30 -31.59
C GLN A 577 9.06 -5.02 -31.99
N LEU A 578 9.95 -4.84 -31.01
CA LEU A 578 11.37 -4.63 -31.26
C LEU A 578 12.02 -5.82 -31.97
N ALA A 579 11.63 -7.05 -31.61
CA ALA A 579 12.10 -8.26 -32.29
C ALA A 579 11.66 -8.31 -33.77
N LEU A 580 10.57 -7.63 -34.13
CA LEU A 580 10.03 -7.54 -35.49
C LEU A 580 10.58 -6.34 -36.29
N GLY A 581 11.34 -5.44 -35.64
CA GLY A 581 11.82 -4.21 -36.26
C GLY A 581 10.86 -3.03 -36.19
N GLU A 582 9.76 -3.14 -35.44
CA GLU A 582 8.69 -2.14 -35.30
C GLU A 582 9.02 -1.09 -34.22
N TYR A 583 10.24 -0.53 -34.27
CA TYR A 583 10.73 0.37 -33.23
C TYR A 583 10.00 1.73 -33.21
N GLN A 584 9.35 2.13 -34.31
CA GLN A 584 8.61 3.41 -34.40
C GLN A 584 7.33 3.36 -33.57
N GLU A 585 6.62 2.24 -33.63
CA GLU A 585 5.42 1.94 -32.87
C GLU A 585 5.74 1.89 -31.38
N VAL A 586 6.84 1.24 -31.01
CA VAL A 586 7.33 1.20 -29.62
C VAL A 586 7.69 2.59 -29.13
N ASN A 587 8.44 3.38 -29.91
CA ASN A 587 8.80 4.74 -29.53
C ASN A 587 7.58 5.64 -29.29
N HIS A 588 6.52 5.48 -30.10
CA HIS A 588 5.26 6.20 -29.91
C HIS A 588 4.50 5.76 -28.65
N ALA A 589 4.51 4.46 -28.35
CA ALA A 589 3.79 3.88 -27.23
C ALA A 589 4.56 3.90 -25.90
N LEU A 590 5.88 4.13 -25.91
CA LEU A 590 6.74 4.08 -24.72
C LEU A 590 6.25 4.95 -23.55
N PRO A 591 5.69 6.15 -23.75
CA PRO A 591 5.11 6.94 -22.65
C PRO A 591 4.04 6.19 -21.84
N LEU A 592 3.35 5.20 -22.45
CA LEU A 592 2.36 4.37 -21.75
C LEU A 592 2.97 3.51 -20.64
N LEU A 593 4.26 3.16 -20.74
CA LEU A 593 4.95 2.40 -19.70
C LEU A 593 5.16 3.23 -18.44
N ALA A 594 5.40 4.53 -18.60
CA ALA A 594 5.49 5.45 -17.48
C ALA A 594 4.12 5.66 -16.79
N SER A 595 3.01 5.42 -17.50
CA SER A 595 1.65 5.49 -16.96
C SER A 595 1.09 4.16 -16.45
N ALA A 596 1.84 3.06 -16.56
CA ALA A 596 1.38 1.75 -16.13
C ALA A 596 1.30 1.70 -14.59
N GLU A 597 0.09 1.62 -14.07
CA GLU A 597 -0.19 1.84 -12.64
C GLU A 597 0.09 0.62 -11.77
N ALA A 598 0.24 -0.57 -12.37
CA ALA A 598 0.50 -1.82 -11.67
C ALA A 598 1.65 -2.59 -12.34
N SER A 599 2.52 -3.18 -11.51
CA SER A 599 3.57 -4.09 -11.95
C SER A 599 3.76 -5.22 -10.95
N PHE A 600 4.13 -6.39 -11.47
CA PHE A 600 4.53 -7.55 -10.67
C PHE A 600 6.02 -7.51 -10.28
N ASN A 601 6.74 -6.52 -10.80
CA ASN A 601 8.16 -6.33 -10.58
C ASN A 601 8.46 -4.99 -9.90
N SER A 602 9.65 -4.90 -9.32
CA SER A 602 10.11 -3.65 -8.69
C SER A 602 10.26 -2.52 -9.72
N MET A 603 10.12 -1.27 -9.28
CA MET A 603 10.38 -0.12 -10.17
C MET A 603 11.80 -0.12 -10.75
N THR A 604 12.78 -0.67 -10.03
CA THR A 604 14.15 -0.82 -10.53
C THR A 604 14.19 -1.73 -11.77
N PHE A 605 13.39 -2.80 -11.79
CA PHE A 605 13.23 -3.63 -12.98
C PHE A 605 12.64 -2.84 -14.14
N ILE A 606 11.57 -2.08 -13.90
CA ILE A 606 10.91 -1.26 -14.95
C ILE A 606 11.87 -0.22 -15.53
N GLU A 607 12.70 0.39 -14.69
CA GLU A 607 13.74 1.35 -15.13
C GLU A 607 14.80 0.69 -16.01
N ILE A 608 15.25 -0.52 -15.66
CA ILE A 608 16.20 -1.29 -16.48
C ILE A 608 15.54 -1.69 -17.80
N ALA A 609 14.32 -2.24 -17.78
CA ALA A 609 13.58 -2.62 -18.97
C ALA A 609 13.36 -1.43 -19.92
N THR A 610 12.99 -0.27 -19.39
CA THR A 610 12.83 0.96 -20.16
C THR A 610 14.14 1.36 -20.84
N ALA A 611 15.27 1.33 -20.13
CA ALA A 611 16.57 1.64 -20.71
C ALA A 611 16.99 0.63 -21.80
N VAL A 612 16.65 -0.65 -21.64
CA VAL A 612 16.86 -1.67 -22.68
C VAL A 612 16.04 -1.37 -23.93
N ILE A 613 14.75 -1.04 -23.76
CA ILE A 613 13.85 -0.69 -24.86
C ILE A 613 14.37 0.53 -25.61
N ASP A 614 14.71 1.63 -24.91
CA ASP A 614 15.27 2.84 -25.50
C ASP A 614 16.59 2.59 -26.25
N ALA A 615 17.47 1.78 -25.67
CA ALA A 615 18.76 1.45 -26.28
C ALA A 615 18.59 0.58 -27.54
N ASP A 616 17.62 -0.33 -27.55
CA ASP A 616 17.34 -1.14 -28.73
C ASP A 616 16.67 -0.32 -29.85
N ILE A 617 15.77 0.63 -29.51
CA ILE A 617 15.25 1.62 -30.47
C ILE A 617 16.42 2.39 -31.10
N ALA A 618 17.32 2.95 -30.29
CA ALA A 618 18.47 3.72 -30.79
C ALA A 618 19.40 2.88 -31.68
N ARG A 619 19.61 1.60 -31.34
CA ARG A 619 20.37 0.65 -32.16
C ARG A 619 19.72 0.44 -33.53
N GLN A 620 18.39 0.26 -33.57
CA GLN A 620 17.64 0.03 -34.80
C GLN A 620 17.53 1.28 -35.67
N GLU A 621 17.56 2.48 -35.08
CA GLU A 621 17.70 3.75 -35.79
C GLU A 621 19.12 3.99 -36.35
N GLY A 622 20.08 3.12 -36.03
CA GLY A 622 21.49 3.28 -36.42
C GLY A 622 22.29 4.25 -35.54
N LYS A 623 21.73 4.74 -34.44
CA LYS A 623 22.35 5.71 -33.51
C LYS A 623 23.17 5.00 -32.43
N ASN A 624 24.12 4.17 -32.83
CA ASN A 624 24.83 3.28 -31.91
C ASN A 624 25.69 4.03 -30.85
N GLU A 625 26.10 5.24 -31.17
CA GLU A 625 26.80 6.16 -30.27
C GLU A 625 25.99 6.51 -29.02
N ASN A 626 24.65 6.39 -29.07
CA ASN A 626 23.77 6.71 -27.95
C ASN A 626 23.64 5.59 -26.92
N LEU A 627 24.01 4.34 -27.23
CA LEU A 627 23.79 3.20 -26.33
C LEU A 627 24.45 3.41 -24.97
N ALA A 628 25.71 3.86 -24.95
CA ALA A 628 26.44 4.10 -23.71
C ALA A 628 25.74 5.16 -22.84
N ARG A 629 25.22 6.22 -23.46
CA ARG A 629 24.48 7.30 -22.77
C ARG A 629 23.17 6.79 -22.17
N ILE A 630 22.46 5.89 -22.86
CA ILE A 630 21.16 5.35 -22.42
C ILE A 630 21.35 4.31 -21.30
N LEU A 631 22.33 3.42 -21.42
CA LEU A 631 22.50 2.28 -20.51
C LEU A 631 23.31 2.59 -19.24
N ALA A 632 24.23 3.56 -19.29
CA ALA A 632 25.08 3.89 -18.15
C ALA A 632 24.31 4.30 -16.87
N PRO A 633 23.21 5.08 -16.91
CA PRO A 633 22.48 5.50 -15.72
C PRO A 633 21.88 4.36 -14.89
N VAL A 634 21.59 3.20 -15.50
CA VAL A 634 21.01 2.04 -14.82
C VAL A 634 22.01 0.91 -14.59
N LYS A 635 23.30 1.15 -14.87
CA LYS A 635 24.34 0.11 -14.79
C LYS A 635 24.44 -0.52 -13.42
N GLU A 636 24.67 0.28 -12.38
CA GLU A 636 24.83 -0.24 -11.01
C GLU A 636 23.58 -1.01 -10.56
N GLN A 637 22.40 -0.55 -10.97
CA GLN A 637 21.14 -1.24 -10.70
C GLN A 637 21.07 -2.60 -11.41
N ALA A 638 21.43 -2.66 -12.69
CA ALA A 638 21.48 -3.91 -13.45
C ALA A 638 22.54 -4.88 -12.91
N LEU A 639 23.66 -4.37 -12.40
CA LEU A 639 24.71 -5.18 -11.77
C LEU A 639 24.28 -5.77 -10.41
N ALA A 640 23.52 -5.02 -9.63
CA ALA A 640 23.09 -5.39 -8.29
C ALA A 640 21.67 -5.99 -8.24
N PHE A 641 21.05 -6.24 -9.40
CA PHE A 641 19.68 -6.73 -9.45
C PHE A 641 19.60 -8.19 -9.00
N GLU A 642 19.04 -8.42 -7.82
CA GLU A 642 18.98 -9.74 -7.17
C GLU A 642 17.61 -10.44 -7.28
N TRP A 643 16.61 -9.79 -7.90
CA TRP A 643 15.30 -10.43 -8.08
C TRP A 643 15.39 -11.44 -9.22
N ASP A 644 15.06 -12.70 -8.95
CA ASP A 644 15.37 -13.81 -9.85
C ASP A 644 14.22 -14.82 -9.99
N GLU A 645 12.97 -14.43 -9.70
CA GLU A 645 11.84 -15.35 -9.76
C GLU A 645 11.33 -15.63 -11.18
N LEU A 646 11.41 -14.64 -12.07
CA LEU A 646 10.81 -14.70 -13.40
C LEU A 646 11.87 -14.71 -14.49
N ALA A 647 11.73 -15.60 -15.47
CA ALA A 647 12.60 -15.64 -16.64
C ALA A 647 12.51 -14.38 -17.51
N LEU A 648 11.44 -13.57 -17.38
CA LEU A 648 11.37 -12.24 -17.97
C LEU A 648 12.52 -11.34 -17.50
N ILE A 649 12.88 -11.41 -16.22
CA ILE A 649 13.98 -10.63 -15.66
C ILE A 649 15.29 -11.03 -16.31
N ASN A 650 15.52 -12.33 -16.45
CA ASN A 650 16.68 -12.87 -17.13
C ASN A 650 16.76 -12.39 -18.59
N GLN A 651 15.64 -12.34 -19.31
CA GLN A 651 15.58 -11.80 -20.67
C GLN A 651 15.96 -10.33 -20.73
N VAL A 652 15.44 -9.51 -19.81
CA VAL A 652 15.74 -8.06 -19.76
C VAL A 652 17.20 -7.82 -19.42
N LEU A 653 17.73 -8.48 -18.39
CA LEU A 653 19.14 -8.34 -18.00
C LEU A 653 20.08 -8.84 -19.09
N ALA A 654 19.76 -9.95 -19.75
CA ALA A 654 20.55 -10.42 -20.88
C ALA A 654 20.52 -9.45 -22.06
N SER A 655 19.36 -8.85 -22.35
CA SER A 655 19.22 -7.80 -23.37
C SER A 655 20.05 -6.56 -23.00
N TYR A 656 20.02 -6.13 -21.74
CA TYR A 656 20.86 -5.06 -21.21
C TYR A 656 22.34 -5.33 -21.45
N PHE A 657 22.84 -6.48 -21.01
CA PHE A 657 24.26 -6.80 -21.15
C PHE A 657 24.68 -7.06 -22.59
N THR A 658 23.76 -7.53 -23.45
CA THR A 658 24.01 -7.66 -24.89
C THR A 658 24.21 -6.29 -25.54
N LEU A 659 23.31 -5.33 -25.26
CA LEU A 659 23.43 -3.96 -25.74
C LEU A 659 24.67 -3.25 -25.13
N TYR A 660 25.02 -3.57 -23.89
CA TYR A 660 26.23 -3.10 -23.21
C TYR A 660 27.53 -3.78 -23.68
N ARG A 661 27.43 -4.78 -24.57
CA ARG A 661 28.54 -5.60 -25.11
C ARG A 661 29.29 -6.43 -24.05
N ASP A 662 28.63 -6.78 -22.95
CA ASP A 662 29.12 -7.75 -21.96
C ASP A 662 28.40 -9.10 -22.18
N LEU A 663 28.80 -9.80 -23.26
CA LEU A 663 28.17 -11.08 -23.63
C LEU A 663 28.37 -12.17 -22.57
N THR A 664 29.40 -12.06 -21.71
CA THR A 664 29.63 -13.03 -20.63
C THR A 664 28.55 -12.92 -19.57
N ARG A 665 28.19 -11.70 -19.15
CA ARG A 665 27.07 -11.53 -18.21
C ARG A 665 25.73 -11.84 -18.86
N ALA A 666 25.54 -11.47 -20.12
CA ALA A 666 24.32 -11.83 -20.85
C ALA A 666 24.13 -13.36 -20.89
N GLU A 667 25.20 -14.12 -21.16
CA GLU A 667 25.20 -15.59 -21.11
C GLU A 667 24.80 -16.11 -19.73
N VAL A 668 25.34 -15.54 -18.64
CA VAL A 668 24.98 -15.94 -17.26
C VAL A 668 23.48 -15.78 -17.01
N HIS A 669 22.89 -14.65 -17.40
CA HIS A 669 21.46 -14.42 -17.20
C HIS A 669 20.59 -15.36 -18.04
N LEU A 670 20.93 -15.62 -19.29
CA LEU A 670 20.16 -16.56 -20.12
C LEU A 670 20.30 -18.00 -19.60
N VAL A 671 21.50 -18.44 -19.23
CA VAL A 671 21.70 -19.78 -18.64
C VAL A 671 20.88 -19.96 -17.36
N ASP A 672 20.86 -18.95 -16.49
CA ASP A 672 20.04 -18.94 -15.28
C ASP A 672 18.53 -18.99 -15.61
N GLY A 673 18.05 -18.14 -16.52
CA GLY A 673 16.63 -18.16 -16.89
C GLY A 673 16.20 -19.45 -17.62
N CYS A 674 17.12 -20.13 -18.32
CA CYS A 674 16.88 -21.45 -18.89
C CYS A 674 16.60 -22.52 -17.83
N HIS A 675 17.19 -22.39 -16.65
CA HIS A 675 16.87 -23.27 -15.53
C HIS A 675 15.44 -23.05 -15.02
N LYS A 676 14.97 -21.79 -15.02
CA LYS A 676 13.67 -21.39 -14.46
C LYS A 676 12.49 -21.64 -15.38
N ASN A 677 12.69 -21.53 -16.69
CA ASN A 677 11.64 -21.76 -17.67
C ASN A 677 12.19 -22.35 -18.99
N PRO A 678 12.03 -23.66 -19.23
CA PRO A 678 12.49 -24.34 -20.44
C PRO A 678 11.85 -23.80 -21.72
N ALA A 679 10.56 -23.49 -21.72
CA ALA A 679 9.87 -22.99 -22.91
C ALA A 679 10.41 -21.62 -23.35
N ILE A 680 10.59 -20.67 -22.44
CA ILE A 680 11.12 -19.36 -22.82
C ILE A 680 12.59 -19.43 -23.25
N CYS A 681 13.38 -20.31 -22.63
CA CYS A 681 14.77 -20.59 -23.01
C CYS A 681 14.90 -20.93 -24.49
N LEU A 682 14.02 -21.81 -24.98
CA LEU A 682 13.98 -22.22 -26.38
C LEU A 682 13.41 -21.13 -27.27
N GLY A 683 12.44 -20.35 -26.76
CA GLY A 683 11.85 -19.22 -27.45
C GLY A 683 12.82 -18.06 -27.73
N TRP A 684 13.84 -17.83 -26.89
CA TRP A 684 14.77 -16.70 -27.05
C TRP A 684 15.55 -16.68 -28.36
N GLN A 685 15.68 -17.80 -29.06
CA GLN A 685 16.26 -17.84 -30.41
C GLN A 685 15.49 -16.96 -31.42
N ASN A 686 14.22 -16.68 -31.14
CA ASN A 686 13.35 -15.85 -31.96
C ASN A 686 13.45 -14.35 -31.62
N ILE A 687 14.39 -13.96 -30.74
CA ILE A 687 14.68 -12.56 -30.38
C ILE A 687 16.01 -12.15 -31.02
N PRO A 688 16.00 -11.39 -32.13
CA PRO A 688 17.22 -11.05 -32.87
C PRO A 688 18.31 -10.40 -32.02
N LEU A 689 17.93 -9.57 -31.04
CA LEU A 689 18.86 -8.91 -30.14
C LEU A 689 19.75 -9.91 -29.37
N LEU A 690 19.23 -11.07 -28.99
CA LEU A 690 19.95 -12.07 -28.20
C LEU A 690 20.82 -13.01 -29.03
N THR A 691 20.70 -12.99 -30.37
CA THR A 691 21.44 -13.87 -31.29
C THR A 691 22.93 -14.05 -30.96
N PRO A 692 23.70 -12.99 -30.63
CA PRO A 692 25.13 -13.15 -30.32
C PRO A 692 25.40 -14.05 -29.10
N VAL A 693 24.47 -14.06 -28.13
CA VAL A 693 24.58 -14.87 -26.90
C VAL A 693 24.03 -16.28 -27.13
N MET A 694 22.98 -16.42 -27.93
CA MET A 694 22.36 -17.71 -28.30
C MET A 694 23.34 -18.70 -28.95
N GLN A 695 24.43 -18.21 -29.55
CA GLN A 695 25.45 -19.03 -30.20
C GLN A 695 26.57 -19.51 -29.27
N THR A 696 26.54 -19.14 -27.99
CA THR A 696 27.57 -19.55 -27.03
C THR A 696 27.41 -21.02 -26.63
N ASP A 697 28.54 -21.71 -26.40
CA ASP A 697 28.54 -23.13 -26.04
C ASP A 697 27.73 -23.40 -24.77
N LYS A 698 27.80 -22.52 -23.75
CA LYS A 698 27.07 -22.75 -22.50
C LYS A 698 25.56 -22.61 -22.68
N LEU A 699 25.11 -21.65 -23.49
CA LEU A 699 23.69 -21.45 -23.72
C LEU A 699 23.11 -22.58 -24.59
N GLN A 700 23.84 -23.05 -25.61
CA GLN A 700 23.45 -24.24 -26.37
C GLN A 700 23.34 -25.49 -25.48
N GLN A 701 24.27 -25.67 -24.55
CA GLN A 701 24.17 -26.74 -23.54
C GLN A 701 22.96 -26.56 -22.61
N ALA A 702 22.64 -25.32 -22.22
CA ALA A 702 21.45 -25.04 -21.40
C ALA A 702 20.15 -25.33 -22.17
N GLN A 703 20.07 -24.97 -23.46
CA GLN A 703 18.94 -25.31 -24.33
C GLN A 703 18.77 -26.83 -24.48
N ALA A 704 19.85 -27.57 -24.72
CA ALA A 704 19.79 -29.02 -24.80
C ALA A 704 19.29 -29.67 -23.49
N ARG A 705 19.67 -29.12 -22.33
CA ARG A 705 19.14 -29.57 -21.02
C ARG A 705 17.65 -29.24 -20.86
N ALA A 706 17.22 -28.07 -21.31
CA ALA A 706 15.80 -27.67 -21.31
C ALA A 706 14.95 -28.62 -22.18
N GLU A 707 15.40 -28.95 -23.39
CA GLU A 707 14.75 -29.93 -24.27
C GLU A 707 14.66 -31.32 -23.62
N GLN A 708 15.77 -31.78 -23.03
CA GLN A 708 15.80 -33.06 -22.33
C GLN A 708 14.81 -33.10 -21.17
N LEU A 709 14.74 -32.05 -20.36
CA LEU A 709 13.81 -31.92 -19.24
C LEU A 709 12.35 -31.95 -19.72
N ILE A 710 12.01 -31.24 -20.80
CA ILE A 710 10.68 -31.24 -21.41
C ILE A 710 10.32 -32.66 -21.85
N HIS A 711 11.21 -33.34 -22.57
CA HIS A 711 11.00 -34.70 -23.06
C HIS A 711 10.78 -35.69 -21.90
N GLN A 712 11.62 -35.62 -20.86
CA GLN A 712 11.52 -36.50 -19.69
C GLN A 712 10.25 -36.24 -18.86
N SER A 713 9.75 -35.01 -18.85
CA SER A 713 8.56 -34.63 -18.08
C SER A 713 7.24 -34.99 -18.77
N ARG A 714 7.25 -35.32 -20.07
CA ARG A 714 6.05 -35.45 -20.90
C ARG A 714 5.04 -36.48 -20.38
N GLU A 715 5.51 -37.67 -20.02
CA GLU A 715 4.63 -38.75 -19.54
C GLU A 715 3.99 -38.40 -18.20
N GLN A 716 4.78 -37.88 -17.26
CA GLN A 716 4.31 -37.47 -15.94
C GLN A 716 3.32 -36.30 -16.04
N LEU A 717 3.60 -35.32 -16.89
CA LEU A 717 2.73 -34.17 -17.13
C LEU A 717 1.38 -34.60 -17.72
N ASN A 718 1.38 -35.51 -18.69
CA ASN A 718 0.14 -36.01 -19.29
C ASN A 718 -0.71 -36.77 -18.24
N LYS A 719 -0.09 -37.64 -17.44
CA LYS A 719 -0.78 -38.33 -16.32
C LYS A 719 -1.37 -37.35 -15.31
N LEU A 720 -0.62 -36.30 -14.96
CA LEU A 720 -1.09 -35.27 -14.02
C LEU A 720 -2.29 -34.50 -14.59
N ASN A 721 -2.24 -34.10 -15.86
CA ASN A 721 -3.37 -33.46 -16.54
C ASN A 721 -4.61 -34.36 -16.50
N GLU A 722 -4.49 -35.63 -16.90
CA GLU A 722 -5.60 -36.59 -16.86
C GLU A 722 -6.19 -36.73 -15.45
N GLN A 723 -5.33 -36.85 -14.44
CA GLN A 723 -5.74 -36.97 -13.04
C GLN A 723 -6.52 -35.74 -12.54
N ILE A 724 -6.03 -34.52 -12.81
CA ILE A 724 -6.67 -33.29 -12.33
C ILE A 724 -7.93 -32.97 -13.15
N THR A 725 -7.93 -33.18 -14.47
CA THR A 725 -9.14 -33.02 -15.30
C THR A 725 -10.26 -33.95 -14.84
N GLY A 726 -9.95 -35.17 -14.40
CA GLY A 726 -10.95 -36.09 -13.83
C GLY A 726 -11.58 -35.62 -12.52
N GLN A 727 -10.94 -34.68 -11.80
CA GLN A 727 -11.41 -34.14 -10.52
C GLN A 727 -12.10 -32.78 -10.69
N CYS A 728 -11.53 -31.92 -11.52
CA CYS A 728 -12.10 -30.64 -11.90
C CYS A 728 -12.95 -30.82 -13.15
N ALA A 729 -14.12 -31.45 -12.97
CA ALA A 729 -15.09 -31.63 -14.04
C ALA A 729 -15.52 -30.25 -14.57
N ILE A 730 -15.44 -30.12 -15.89
CA ILE A 730 -15.86 -28.94 -16.63
C ILE A 730 -17.40 -28.87 -16.52
N ALA A 731 -17.93 -27.72 -16.11
CA ALA A 731 -19.32 -27.44 -16.45
C ALA A 731 -19.33 -27.25 -17.97
N ASP A 732 -19.83 -28.24 -18.70
CA ASP A 732 -20.10 -28.10 -20.14
C ASP A 732 -20.95 -26.84 -20.33
N THR A 733 -20.33 -25.76 -20.83
CA THR A 733 -21.03 -24.55 -21.26
C THR A 733 -21.72 -24.78 -22.58
#